data_AF-A0AA40MFY8-F1
#
_entry.id   AF-A0AA40MFY8-F1
#
_cell.length_a   1.000
_cell.length_b   1.000
_cell.length_c   1.000
_cell.angle_alpha   90.00
_cell.angle_beta   90.00
_cell.angle_gamma   90.00
#
_symmetry.space_group_name_H-M   'P 1'
#
loop_
_entity.id
_entity.type
_entity.pdbx_description
1 polymer ?
#
loop_
_entity_poly.entity_id
_entity_poly.type
_entity_poly.pdbx_seq_one_letter_code
_entity_poly.pdbx_strand_id
1 'polypeptide(L)'
;MTASTLDLPRDCEHALRAASPPNIVDLLLRAARLHPHTGVRFIAAESEHKGAFVTYPELLDEARRILGGLRARGYRSGMKVALLLEHASDFIPAFWACALGGFVPCPLVPIRNDPERWAKHLAHVDTLLDHPLLVTTEALNNDLPGGASAVNLNALRASLPDASTHVAQPSDPAVFVLTSGSTGNSKAVVLTHGNLLASMAGKNDRQQLAGADVTLNWISFDHVAALLEAHLLPLYVGAVQLHVEAAAVLTDPLRFLRLVSRYRVTMTFSPNFLFGQLNAALEAMGDEALAAWRGAVDLSSLRHVVSGGEAIVVATGQRFLDLLAPCGLARDALWPAFGMTETCAGSVYSREFPEGDAGREFASLGLPVAGLQMRIADDRNNVLPEGEAGEFQVRGPMIFQRYHNNAEATRAAFTSDGWFRTGDLGRIERGRLWLVGRSKDSIIVNGVNYFSHELETTLEALDGVKPSFVAAFPTRGAGDESEQLVVTFTPSFPLDDEDALYRLVIAIRNSTILLWGFRPALILPLPEDEFPKTSLGKTQRAIMRKRLEAGSYDGYKARVADLANRQMGGYVAPDGQTEAAVAAIFARMFQLAPEAISATASFFDLGGTSLDILKLKRHVEQRLGVIDLPIVTILQNPSVRALAARLAPGERVTAGEYDPVVPLQLTGGKTPLFCVHPGVGEVLVFVNLAKYFVNERPFYALRARGFNEGETYFSSFDEMVNTYVDAIRKRQPHGPYAVAGYSYGGAVAFEIAKVLEAQGERVDFVGSFNLPPHIKYRMDELDEVEGAVNLAFFLSLIDKQQSLTLPPQLRAAMPEQDPLAYLIDHAPPGRLAELDLDLAKFRAWAGLAQSLLTLGRSYAPSGSVRAMSIFYAIPLRGTKDDWLNKELRRWDEFTRAPNRYIDVAGEHYTLMGPAHVATFQAVLRAELDRALGGK
;
A
#
# COMPACT_ATOMS: atom_id res chain seq x y z
N MET A 1 -7.64 -43.84 40.79
CA MET A 1 -7.47 -45.02 39.92
C MET A 1 -6.47 -44.64 38.83
N THR A 2 -5.38 -45.39 38.75
CA THR A 2 -4.22 -45.17 37.89
C THR A 2 -4.59 -45.25 36.40
N ALA A 3 -4.39 -44.16 35.66
CA ALA A 3 -4.52 -44.15 34.21
C ALA A 3 -3.25 -44.74 33.60
N SER A 4 -3.41 -45.91 32.98
CA SER A 4 -2.39 -46.63 32.21
C SER A 4 -2.06 -45.86 30.93
N THR A 5 -0.85 -45.32 30.83
CA THR A 5 -0.23 -44.93 29.56
C THR A 5 0.06 -46.18 28.75
N LEU A 6 -0.70 -46.39 27.68
CA LEU A 6 -0.38 -47.37 26.64
C LEU A 6 0.83 -46.86 25.85
N ASP A 7 2.03 -47.31 26.23
CA ASP A 7 3.23 -47.20 25.41
C ASP A 7 3.02 -48.01 24.13
N LEU A 8 2.99 -47.33 22.99
CA LEU A 8 3.07 -47.99 21.68
C LEU A 8 4.50 -48.52 21.48
N PRO A 9 4.69 -49.70 20.88
CA PRO A 9 6.02 -50.25 20.61
C PRO A 9 6.86 -49.29 19.74
N ARG A 10 8.15 -49.15 20.03
CA ARG A 10 9.12 -48.33 19.24
C ARG A 10 9.09 -48.63 17.74
N ASP A 11 8.70 -49.84 17.34
CA ASP A 11 8.56 -50.24 15.94
C ASP A 11 7.39 -49.53 15.22
N CYS A 12 6.33 -49.16 15.93
CA CYS A 12 5.22 -48.34 15.39
C CYS A 12 5.64 -46.87 15.20
N GLU A 13 6.49 -46.32 16.06
CA GLU A 13 7.05 -44.98 15.89
C GLU A 13 7.96 -44.88 14.66
N HIS A 14 8.75 -45.93 14.39
CA HIS A 14 9.57 -46.00 13.18
C HIS A 14 8.71 -46.14 11.91
N ALA A 15 7.66 -46.97 11.95
CA ALA A 15 6.74 -47.14 10.82
C ALA A 15 5.91 -45.86 10.52
N LEU A 16 5.48 -45.12 11.55
CA LEU A 16 4.77 -43.84 11.41
C LEU A 16 5.68 -42.69 10.96
N ARG A 17 6.99 -42.74 11.27
CA ARG A 17 7.99 -41.81 10.70
C ARG A 17 8.23 -42.06 9.21
N ALA A 18 8.07 -43.31 8.76
CA ALA A 18 8.36 -43.77 7.39
C ALA A 18 7.19 -43.62 6.41
N ALA A 19 5.93 -43.62 6.88
CA ALA A 19 4.77 -43.44 6.00
C ALA A 19 4.59 -41.97 5.60
N SER A 20 4.51 -41.70 4.29
CA SER A 20 4.14 -40.37 3.80
C SER A 20 2.70 -40.04 4.21
N PRO A 21 2.44 -38.83 4.75
CA PRO A 21 1.08 -38.43 5.14
C PRO A 21 0.16 -38.48 3.91
N PRO A 22 -1.07 -39.01 4.01
CA PRO A 22 -1.97 -39.13 2.87
C PRO A 22 -2.60 -37.79 2.45
N ASN A 23 -2.70 -36.81 3.35
CA ASN A 23 -3.13 -35.44 3.03
C ASN A 23 -2.44 -34.41 3.96
N ILE A 24 -2.68 -33.12 3.74
CA ILE A 24 -2.01 -32.07 4.52
C ILE A 24 -2.51 -31.98 5.98
N VAL A 25 -3.71 -32.47 6.28
CA VAL A 25 -4.27 -32.47 7.64
C VAL A 25 -3.40 -33.32 8.57
N ASP A 26 -2.87 -34.43 8.04
CA ASP A 26 -1.94 -35.28 8.76
C ASP A 26 -0.64 -34.58 9.13
N LEU A 27 -0.25 -33.49 8.45
CA LEU A 27 0.93 -32.70 8.83
C LEU A 27 0.73 -32.06 10.20
N LEU A 28 -0.39 -31.37 10.42
CA LEU A 28 -0.69 -30.74 11.70
C LEU A 28 -0.92 -31.78 12.80
N LEU A 29 -1.66 -32.85 12.50
CA LEU A 29 -1.89 -33.94 13.47
C LEU A 29 -0.58 -34.62 13.90
N ARG A 30 0.32 -34.88 12.94
CA ARG A 30 1.65 -35.45 13.19
C ARG A 30 2.52 -34.47 13.97
N ALA A 31 2.54 -33.20 13.62
CA ALA A 31 3.33 -32.18 14.30
C ALA A 31 2.87 -32.00 15.76
N ALA A 32 1.56 -31.93 16.01
CA ALA A 32 0.99 -31.86 17.35
C ALA A 32 1.34 -33.09 18.20
N ARG A 33 1.39 -34.28 17.59
CA ARG A 33 1.70 -35.53 18.29
C ARG A 33 3.20 -35.74 18.53
N LEU A 34 4.03 -35.53 17.52
CA LEU A 34 5.45 -35.89 17.53
C LEU A 34 6.37 -34.73 17.94
N HIS A 35 5.90 -33.49 17.81
CA HIS A 35 6.68 -32.29 18.11
C HIS A 35 5.90 -31.31 19.03
N PRO A 36 5.37 -31.77 20.17
CA PRO A 36 4.42 -31.01 21.00
C PRO A 36 4.98 -29.71 21.60
N HIS A 37 6.31 -29.56 21.64
CA HIS A 37 6.99 -28.37 22.17
C HIS A 37 7.42 -27.36 21.09
N THR A 38 7.24 -27.72 19.82
CA THR A 38 7.49 -26.82 18.68
C THR A 38 6.19 -26.16 18.24
N GLY A 39 6.28 -25.11 17.43
CA GLY A 39 5.11 -24.36 17.01
C GLY A 39 5.44 -23.05 16.33
N VAL A 40 4.51 -22.11 16.42
CA VAL A 40 4.49 -20.86 15.67
C VAL A 40 4.64 -19.68 16.62
N ARG A 41 5.57 -18.79 16.34
CA ARG A 41 5.75 -17.51 17.03
C ARG A 41 5.28 -16.37 16.14
N PHE A 42 4.37 -15.54 16.67
CA PHE A 42 3.86 -14.36 15.98
C PHE A 42 4.57 -13.10 16.50
N ILE A 43 5.18 -12.31 15.61
CA ILE A 43 5.90 -11.07 15.93
C ILE A 43 5.18 -9.89 15.28
N ALA A 44 4.62 -9.01 16.11
CA ALA A 44 3.93 -7.80 15.67
C ALA A 44 4.90 -6.67 15.30
N ALA A 45 4.42 -5.71 14.50
CA ALA A 45 5.20 -4.55 14.05
C ALA A 45 5.82 -3.71 15.18
N GLU A 46 5.21 -3.63 16.35
CA GLU A 46 5.68 -2.73 17.43
C GLU A 46 6.55 -3.43 18.50
N SER A 47 6.67 -4.77 18.46
CA SER A 47 7.31 -5.54 19.53
C SER A 47 8.53 -6.31 19.04
N GLU A 48 9.72 -5.91 19.50
CA GLU A 48 10.96 -6.70 19.30
C GLU A 48 11.07 -7.89 20.29
N HIS A 49 10.30 -7.88 21.39
CA HIS A 49 10.60 -8.68 22.58
C HIS A 49 9.48 -9.65 23.01
N LYS A 50 8.22 -9.43 22.59
CA LYS A 50 7.07 -10.25 22.99
C LYS A 50 6.27 -10.66 21.77
N GLY A 51 6.48 -11.89 21.32
CA GLY A 51 5.60 -12.56 20.37
C GLY A 51 4.91 -13.75 21.03
N ALA A 52 3.60 -13.88 20.82
CA ALA A 52 2.86 -15.05 21.29
C ALA A 52 3.42 -16.30 20.61
N PHE A 53 3.75 -17.31 21.41
CA PHE A 53 4.15 -18.63 20.92
C PHE A 53 2.99 -19.59 21.10
N VAL A 54 2.60 -20.25 20.02
CA VAL A 54 1.53 -21.23 19.97
C VAL A 54 2.14 -22.54 19.54
N THR A 55 2.14 -23.54 20.42
CA THR A 55 2.61 -24.89 20.11
C THR A 55 1.69 -25.55 19.07
N TYR A 56 2.18 -26.57 18.35
CA TYR A 56 1.32 -27.29 17.39
C TYR A 56 0.06 -27.92 18.02
N PRO A 57 0.09 -28.48 19.25
CA PRO A 57 -1.13 -28.88 19.95
C PRO A 57 -2.11 -27.73 20.19
N GLU A 58 -1.63 -26.57 20.65
CA GLU A 58 -2.49 -25.40 20.87
C GLU A 58 -3.08 -24.86 19.55
N LEU A 59 -2.30 -24.89 18.46
CA LEU A 59 -2.77 -24.54 17.12
C LEU A 59 -3.86 -25.50 16.65
N LEU A 60 -3.69 -26.81 16.87
CA LEU A 60 -4.69 -27.82 16.55
C LEU A 60 -5.99 -27.59 17.34
N ASP A 61 -5.87 -27.30 18.63
CA ASP A 61 -7.03 -27.02 19.47
C ASP A 61 -7.77 -25.75 19.02
N GLU A 62 -7.05 -24.70 18.66
CA GLU A 62 -7.64 -23.47 18.13
C GLU A 62 -8.35 -23.70 16.79
N ALA A 63 -7.70 -24.43 15.87
CA ALA A 63 -8.30 -24.81 14.60
C ALA A 63 -9.58 -25.65 14.80
N ARG A 64 -9.60 -26.55 15.81
CA ARG A 64 -10.79 -27.33 16.18
C ARG A 64 -11.92 -26.47 16.75
N ARG A 65 -11.62 -25.42 17.52
CA ARG A 65 -12.64 -24.46 17.99
C ARG A 65 -13.29 -23.73 16.83
N ILE A 66 -12.48 -23.20 15.92
CA ILE A 66 -12.98 -22.53 14.71
C ILE A 66 -13.80 -23.50 13.86
N LEU A 67 -13.35 -24.74 13.68
CA LEU A 67 -14.11 -25.79 12.98
C LEU A 67 -15.46 -26.09 13.65
N GLY A 68 -15.48 -26.21 14.97
CA GLY A 68 -16.70 -26.38 15.75
C GLY A 68 -17.67 -25.22 15.53
N GLY A 69 -17.16 -23.98 15.49
CA GLY A 69 -17.95 -22.80 15.18
C GLY A 69 -18.52 -22.76 13.76
N LEU A 70 -17.78 -23.28 12.78
CA LEU A 70 -18.26 -23.42 11.40
C LEU A 70 -19.39 -24.44 11.31
N ARG A 71 -19.23 -25.60 11.95
CA ARG A 71 -20.23 -26.68 11.93
C ARG A 71 -21.47 -26.35 12.75
N ALA A 72 -21.32 -25.68 13.90
CA ALA A 72 -22.45 -25.21 14.71
C ALA A 72 -23.36 -24.23 13.93
N ARG A 73 -22.81 -23.52 12.95
CA ARG A 73 -23.55 -22.64 12.03
C ARG A 73 -24.07 -23.35 10.78
N GLY A 74 -23.89 -24.67 10.68
CA GLY A 74 -24.44 -25.50 9.61
C GLY A 74 -23.59 -25.59 8.34
N TYR A 75 -22.37 -25.02 8.33
CA TYR A 75 -21.47 -25.11 7.18
C TYR A 75 -20.90 -26.53 7.01
N ARG A 76 -20.71 -26.95 5.75
CA ARG A 76 -20.40 -28.34 5.39
C ARG A 76 -19.09 -28.44 4.61
N SER A 77 -18.46 -29.61 4.70
CA SER A 77 -17.31 -29.98 3.86
C SER A 77 -17.63 -29.79 2.37
N GLY A 78 -16.62 -29.40 1.58
CA GLY A 78 -16.72 -29.04 0.16
C GLY A 78 -17.02 -27.55 -0.07
N MET A 79 -17.49 -26.82 0.95
CA MET A 79 -17.69 -25.37 0.82
C MET A 79 -16.35 -24.64 0.69
N LYS A 80 -16.35 -23.58 -0.10
CA LYS A 80 -15.20 -22.72 -0.33
C LYS A 80 -15.24 -21.57 0.66
N VAL A 81 -14.10 -21.19 1.20
CA VAL A 81 -14.01 -20.19 2.25
C VAL A 81 -13.01 -19.11 1.84
N ALA A 82 -13.49 -17.91 1.60
CA ALA A 82 -12.64 -16.73 1.40
C ALA A 82 -12.14 -16.26 2.77
N LEU A 83 -10.84 -16.41 3.02
CA LEU A 83 -10.18 -16.01 4.26
C LEU A 83 -9.57 -14.63 4.08
N LEU A 84 -10.30 -13.59 4.47
CA LEU A 84 -9.83 -12.22 4.46
C LEU A 84 -9.22 -11.89 5.82
N LEU A 85 -7.96 -12.28 6.03
CA LEU A 85 -7.29 -12.20 7.33
C LEU A 85 -5.84 -11.72 7.14
N GLU A 86 -5.51 -10.55 7.70
CA GLU A 86 -4.19 -9.92 7.54
C GLU A 86 -3.11 -10.57 8.41
N HIS A 87 -3.45 -10.88 9.66
CA HIS A 87 -2.46 -11.37 10.62
C HIS A 87 -2.31 -12.88 10.56
N ALA A 88 -1.06 -13.35 10.58
CA ALA A 88 -0.72 -14.77 10.60
C ALA A 88 -1.40 -15.54 11.77
N SER A 89 -1.57 -14.87 12.92
CA SER A 89 -2.22 -15.42 14.12
C SER A 89 -3.71 -15.71 13.93
N ASP A 90 -4.35 -15.05 12.97
CA ASP A 90 -5.75 -15.29 12.61
C ASP A 90 -5.85 -16.24 11.41
N PHE A 91 -5.02 -16.01 10.40
CA PHE A 91 -5.02 -16.78 9.17
C PHE A 91 -4.68 -18.26 9.39
N ILE A 92 -3.58 -18.56 10.11
CA ILE A 92 -3.08 -19.94 10.25
C ILE A 92 -4.12 -20.86 10.94
N PRO A 93 -4.71 -20.50 12.09
CA PRO A 93 -5.75 -21.34 12.70
C PRO A 93 -7.00 -21.49 11.83
N ALA A 94 -7.42 -20.44 11.13
CA ALA A 94 -8.59 -20.48 10.25
C ALA A 94 -8.35 -21.37 9.02
N PHE A 95 -7.14 -21.33 8.43
CA PHE A 95 -6.72 -22.22 7.36
C PHE A 95 -6.79 -23.69 7.80
N TRP A 96 -6.24 -24.01 8.98
CA TRP A 96 -6.28 -25.38 9.50
C TRP A 96 -7.69 -25.84 9.86
N ALA A 97 -8.54 -24.94 10.37
CA ALA A 97 -9.96 -25.25 10.60
C ALA A 97 -10.66 -25.64 9.29
N CYS A 98 -10.36 -24.92 8.21
CA CYS A 98 -10.86 -25.26 6.88
C CYS A 98 -10.38 -26.64 6.44
N ALA A 99 -9.06 -26.89 6.51
CA ALA A 99 -8.49 -28.18 6.11
C ALA A 99 -9.05 -29.35 6.94
N LEU A 100 -9.11 -29.23 8.27
CA LEU A 100 -9.70 -30.24 9.17
C LEU A 100 -11.18 -30.51 8.87
N GLY A 101 -11.92 -29.47 8.46
CA GLY A 101 -13.34 -29.57 8.13
C GLY A 101 -13.64 -30.01 6.70
N GLY A 102 -12.62 -30.15 5.85
CA GLY A 102 -12.77 -30.43 4.42
C GLY A 102 -13.37 -29.25 3.64
N PHE A 103 -13.16 -28.02 4.10
CA PHE A 103 -13.45 -26.79 3.36
C PHE A 103 -12.26 -26.44 2.46
N VAL A 104 -12.50 -25.66 1.40
CA VAL A 104 -11.44 -25.20 0.48
C VAL A 104 -11.16 -23.71 0.72
N PRO A 105 -10.12 -23.35 1.51
CA PRO A 105 -9.78 -21.97 1.79
C PRO A 105 -9.22 -21.24 0.56
N CYS A 106 -9.46 -19.95 0.48
CA CYS A 106 -8.89 -19.00 -0.48
C CYS A 106 -8.38 -17.77 0.30
N PRO A 107 -7.07 -17.61 0.46
CA PRO A 107 -6.49 -16.43 1.14
C PRO A 107 -6.78 -15.15 0.35
N LEU A 108 -7.19 -14.10 1.07
CA LEU A 108 -7.41 -12.75 0.54
C LEU A 108 -6.75 -11.71 1.45
N VAL A 109 -6.40 -10.57 0.86
CA VAL A 109 -5.94 -9.37 1.58
C VAL A 109 -6.91 -8.21 1.37
N PRO A 110 -7.06 -7.32 2.36
CA PRO A 110 -7.90 -6.14 2.20
C PRO A 110 -7.28 -5.15 1.22
N ILE A 111 -8.13 -4.55 0.38
CA ILE A 111 -7.73 -3.46 -0.51
C ILE A 111 -8.07 -2.15 0.20
N ARG A 112 -7.06 -1.55 0.83
CA ARG A 112 -7.20 -0.32 1.61
C ARG A 112 -7.22 0.91 0.69
N ASN A 113 -7.92 1.95 1.12
CA ASN A 113 -7.99 3.27 0.45
C ASN A 113 -8.63 3.29 -0.95
N ASP A 114 -9.27 2.20 -1.38
CA ASP A 114 -10.06 2.13 -2.62
C ASP A 114 -11.30 1.21 -2.45
N PRO A 115 -12.38 1.72 -1.83
CA PRO A 115 -13.58 0.91 -1.55
C PRO A 115 -14.27 0.37 -2.82
N GLU A 116 -14.21 1.09 -3.94
CA GLU A 116 -14.82 0.63 -5.19
C GLU A 116 -14.06 -0.55 -5.79
N ARG A 117 -12.73 -0.47 -5.84
CA ARG A 117 -11.90 -1.60 -6.30
C ARG A 117 -12.04 -2.78 -5.35
N TRP A 118 -12.10 -2.53 -4.05
CA TRP A 118 -12.33 -3.60 -3.09
C TRP A 118 -13.69 -4.27 -3.30
N ALA A 119 -14.75 -3.50 -3.52
CA ALA A 119 -16.08 -4.04 -3.85
C ALA A 119 -16.05 -4.88 -5.14
N LYS A 120 -15.42 -4.37 -6.20
CA LYS A 120 -15.25 -5.10 -7.46
C LYS A 120 -14.46 -6.39 -7.28
N HIS A 121 -13.39 -6.35 -6.49
CA HIS A 121 -12.58 -7.53 -6.19
C HIS A 121 -13.38 -8.57 -5.42
N LEU A 122 -14.13 -8.18 -4.39
CA LEU A 122 -14.99 -9.08 -3.62
C LEU A 122 -16.12 -9.66 -4.49
N ALA A 123 -16.77 -8.85 -5.33
CA ALA A 123 -17.79 -9.34 -6.26
C ALA A 123 -17.21 -10.32 -7.31
N HIS A 124 -15.99 -10.06 -7.78
CA HIS A 124 -15.26 -10.98 -8.65
C HIS A 124 -14.96 -12.30 -7.94
N VAL A 125 -14.46 -12.25 -6.70
CA VAL A 125 -14.18 -13.46 -5.89
C VAL A 125 -15.48 -14.22 -5.58
N ASP A 126 -16.55 -13.52 -5.25
CA ASP A 126 -17.87 -14.10 -5.01
C ASP A 126 -18.35 -14.91 -6.22
N THR A 127 -18.24 -14.32 -7.42
CA THR A 127 -18.60 -15.00 -8.67
C THR A 127 -17.63 -16.14 -9.00
N LEU A 128 -16.32 -15.89 -8.91
CA LEU A 128 -15.26 -16.85 -9.28
C LEU A 128 -15.32 -18.12 -8.43
N LEU A 129 -15.64 -17.97 -7.14
CA LEU A 129 -15.70 -19.07 -6.18
C LEU A 129 -17.13 -19.57 -5.93
N ASP A 130 -18.12 -19.22 -6.75
CA ASP A 130 -19.52 -19.66 -6.60
C ASP A 130 -20.09 -19.39 -5.19
N HIS A 131 -20.09 -18.12 -4.77
CA HIS A 131 -20.58 -17.63 -3.47
C HIS A 131 -19.87 -18.30 -2.27
N PRO A 132 -18.57 -18.02 -2.06
CA PRO A 132 -17.80 -18.59 -0.96
C PRO A 132 -18.28 -18.03 0.38
N LEU A 133 -18.03 -18.78 1.46
CA LEU A 133 -18.14 -18.23 2.81
C LEU A 133 -17.01 -17.22 3.04
N LEU A 134 -17.34 -15.95 3.24
CA LEU A 134 -16.35 -14.94 3.64
C LEU A 134 -16.14 -15.01 5.16
N VAL A 135 -14.90 -15.19 5.60
CA VAL A 135 -14.49 -15.15 7.01
C VAL A 135 -13.47 -14.04 7.20
N THR A 136 -13.69 -13.19 8.19
CA THR A 136 -12.85 -12.02 8.46
C THR A 136 -12.89 -11.64 9.96
N THR A 137 -12.08 -10.68 10.37
CA THR A 137 -12.11 -10.10 11.72
C THR A 137 -13.24 -9.07 11.85
N GLU A 138 -13.62 -8.72 13.08
CA GLU A 138 -14.65 -7.68 13.30
C GLU A 138 -14.26 -6.33 12.69
N ALA A 139 -13.00 -5.93 12.88
CA ALA A 139 -12.44 -4.70 12.35
C ALA A 139 -12.56 -4.65 10.82
N LEU A 140 -12.09 -5.70 10.14
CA LEU A 140 -12.15 -5.77 8.68
C LEU A 140 -13.58 -5.93 8.14
N ASN A 141 -14.48 -6.58 8.90
CA ASN A 141 -15.88 -6.70 8.50
C ASN A 141 -16.56 -5.34 8.39
N ASN A 142 -16.23 -4.40 9.28
CA ASN A 142 -16.81 -3.05 9.24
C ASN A 142 -16.23 -2.20 8.08
N ASP A 143 -15.01 -2.52 7.63
CA ASP A 143 -14.38 -1.88 6.48
C ASP A 143 -14.88 -2.42 5.13
N LEU A 144 -15.65 -3.52 5.11
CA LEU A 144 -16.11 -4.15 3.86
C LEU A 144 -17.03 -3.20 3.06
N PRO A 145 -16.75 -2.98 1.77
CA PRO A 145 -17.58 -2.10 0.95
C PRO A 145 -18.90 -2.77 0.55
N GLY A 146 -19.90 -1.95 0.23
CA GLY A 146 -21.13 -2.40 -0.44
C GLY A 146 -22.08 -3.26 0.41
N GLY A 147 -21.94 -3.27 1.74
CA GLY A 147 -22.81 -4.05 2.63
C GLY A 147 -22.55 -5.57 2.60
N ALA A 148 -21.38 -6.00 2.12
CA ALA A 148 -20.97 -7.39 2.21
C ALA A 148 -20.93 -7.85 3.68
N SER A 149 -21.46 -9.04 3.95
CA SER A 149 -21.49 -9.62 5.29
C SER A 149 -20.55 -10.82 5.34
N ALA A 150 -19.67 -10.85 6.35
CA ALA A 150 -18.76 -11.94 6.59
C ALA A 150 -19.02 -12.59 7.95
N VAL A 151 -18.57 -13.83 8.10
CA VAL A 151 -18.55 -14.50 9.39
C VAL A 151 -17.35 -14.00 10.19
N ASN A 152 -17.64 -13.44 11.36
CA ASN A 152 -16.63 -12.98 12.31
C ASN A 152 -15.83 -14.16 12.89
N LEU A 153 -14.51 -14.11 12.75
CA LEU A 153 -13.60 -15.15 13.22
C LEU A 153 -13.67 -15.38 14.74
N ASN A 154 -13.78 -14.34 15.55
CA ASN A 154 -13.87 -14.48 17.01
C ASN A 154 -15.16 -15.19 17.44
N ALA A 155 -16.25 -15.00 16.69
CA ALA A 155 -17.49 -15.72 16.92
C ALA A 155 -17.38 -17.22 16.58
N LEU A 156 -16.43 -17.61 15.71
CA LEU A 156 -16.08 -19.02 15.47
C LEU A 156 -15.22 -19.57 16.63
N ARG A 157 -14.21 -18.82 17.07
CA ARG A 157 -13.31 -19.19 18.18
C ARG A 157 -14.02 -19.47 19.51
N ALA A 158 -15.12 -18.78 19.77
CA ALA A 158 -15.92 -18.94 21.00
C ALA A 158 -16.69 -20.27 21.10
N SER A 159 -16.62 -21.13 20.08
CA SER A 159 -17.35 -22.40 20.04
C SER A 159 -16.57 -23.55 20.68
N LEU A 160 -17.27 -24.63 21.05
CA LEU A 160 -16.62 -25.86 21.52
C LEU A 160 -15.77 -26.48 20.39
N PRO A 161 -14.60 -27.06 20.71
CA PRO A 161 -13.76 -27.71 19.71
C PRO A 161 -14.43 -28.94 19.12
N ASP A 162 -14.29 -29.12 17.80
CA ASP A 162 -14.74 -30.32 17.10
C ASP A 162 -13.54 -31.17 16.66
N ALA A 163 -13.46 -32.39 17.20
CA ALA A 163 -12.38 -33.33 16.89
C ALA A 163 -12.60 -34.16 15.61
N SER A 164 -13.81 -34.14 15.04
CA SER A 164 -14.14 -34.92 13.85
C SER A 164 -13.46 -34.35 12.61
N THR A 165 -12.44 -35.06 12.13
CA THR A 165 -11.60 -34.63 11.02
C THR A 165 -12.13 -35.21 9.69
N HIS A 166 -12.19 -34.38 8.66
CA HIS A 166 -12.53 -34.82 7.31
C HIS A 166 -11.37 -35.63 6.71
N VAL A 167 -11.70 -36.74 6.04
CA VAL A 167 -10.72 -37.62 5.40
C VAL A 167 -10.60 -37.25 3.92
N ALA A 168 -9.71 -36.29 3.62
CA ALA A 168 -9.47 -35.83 2.26
C ALA A 168 -8.65 -36.84 1.44
N GLN A 169 -8.98 -36.97 0.15
CA GLN A 169 -8.17 -37.69 -0.83
C GLN A 169 -7.04 -36.79 -1.38
N PRO A 170 -5.92 -37.37 -1.87
CA PRO A 170 -4.85 -36.59 -2.48
C PRO A 170 -5.28 -35.72 -3.67
N SER A 171 -6.34 -36.13 -4.39
CA SER A 171 -6.90 -35.37 -5.52
C SER A 171 -7.82 -34.23 -5.12
N ASP A 172 -8.25 -34.17 -3.85
CA ASP A 172 -9.20 -33.16 -3.41
C ASP A 172 -8.53 -31.78 -3.33
N PRO A 173 -9.23 -30.70 -3.71
CA PRO A 173 -8.72 -29.34 -3.55
C PRO A 173 -8.41 -29.03 -2.08
N ALA A 174 -7.19 -28.60 -1.81
CA ALA A 174 -6.73 -28.22 -0.49
C ALA A 174 -6.79 -26.70 -0.27
N VAL A 175 -6.52 -25.91 -1.31
CA VAL A 175 -6.51 -24.45 -1.26
C VAL A 175 -6.68 -23.86 -2.66
N PHE A 176 -7.38 -22.73 -2.74
CA PHE A 176 -7.33 -21.85 -3.90
C PHE A 176 -6.37 -20.71 -3.63
N VAL A 177 -5.49 -20.44 -4.59
CA VAL A 177 -4.59 -19.28 -4.52
C VAL A 177 -4.89 -18.39 -5.73
N LEU A 178 -5.23 -17.13 -5.46
CA LEU A 178 -5.52 -16.18 -6.52
C LEU A 178 -4.22 -15.73 -7.19
N THR A 179 -4.27 -15.61 -8.51
CA THR A 179 -3.20 -15.06 -9.35
C THR A 179 -3.82 -14.05 -10.29
N SER A 180 -3.13 -12.98 -10.62
CA SER A 180 -3.63 -11.98 -11.55
C SER A 180 -3.71 -12.56 -12.97
N GLY A 181 -4.86 -12.35 -13.64
CA GLY A 181 -5.09 -12.84 -14.99
C GLY A 181 -4.55 -11.88 -16.06
N SER A 182 -4.30 -12.40 -17.27
CA SER A 182 -3.91 -11.61 -18.45
C SER A 182 -4.99 -10.64 -18.95
N THR A 183 -6.21 -10.71 -18.39
CA THR A 183 -7.40 -9.93 -18.76
C THR A 183 -7.88 -9.00 -17.63
N GLY A 184 -7.06 -8.77 -16.60
CA GLY A 184 -7.35 -7.89 -15.45
C GLY A 184 -7.90 -8.62 -14.24
N ASN A 185 -8.75 -9.62 -14.46
CA ASN A 185 -9.39 -10.36 -13.37
C ASN A 185 -8.54 -11.53 -12.87
N SER A 186 -8.52 -11.74 -11.55
CA SER A 186 -7.77 -12.82 -10.90
C SER A 186 -8.30 -14.21 -11.29
N LYS A 187 -7.40 -15.18 -11.48
CA LYS A 187 -7.70 -16.61 -11.64
C LYS A 187 -7.40 -17.34 -10.35
N ALA A 188 -8.19 -18.35 -10.01
CA ALA A 188 -7.95 -19.21 -8.86
C ALA A 188 -7.21 -20.48 -9.29
N VAL A 189 -5.94 -20.64 -8.87
CA VAL A 189 -5.17 -21.88 -9.04
C VAL A 189 -5.69 -22.91 -8.04
N VAL A 190 -6.01 -24.11 -8.52
CA VAL A 190 -6.43 -25.23 -7.65
C VAL A 190 -5.22 -26.07 -7.27
N LEU A 191 -4.86 -26.02 -5.98
CA LEU A 191 -3.82 -26.88 -5.41
C LEU A 191 -4.47 -27.98 -4.58
N THR A 192 -4.15 -29.23 -4.89
CA THR A 192 -4.69 -30.40 -4.19
C THR A 192 -3.81 -30.82 -3.02
N HIS A 193 -4.34 -31.64 -2.11
CA HIS A 193 -3.53 -32.21 -1.02
C HIS A 193 -2.28 -32.93 -1.54
N GLY A 194 -2.42 -33.69 -2.63
CA GLY A 194 -1.32 -34.40 -3.27
C GLY A 194 -0.27 -33.47 -3.89
N ASN A 195 -0.70 -32.36 -4.51
CA ASN A 195 0.24 -31.36 -5.05
C ASN A 195 1.11 -30.78 -3.92
N LEU A 196 0.47 -30.38 -2.82
CA LEU A 196 1.14 -29.76 -1.68
C LEU A 196 2.13 -30.73 -1.02
N LEU A 197 1.72 -31.98 -0.79
CA LEU A 197 2.60 -32.99 -0.19
C LEU A 197 3.80 -33.35 -1.09
N ALA A 198 3.56 -33.52 -2.39
CA ALA A 198 4.64 -33.77 -3.34
C ALA A 198 5.63 -32.60 -3.39
N SER A 199 5.12 -31.36 -3.30
CA SER A 199 5.95 -30.16 -3.19
C SER A 199 6.78 -30.17 -1.91
N MET A 200 6.18 -30.42 -0.73
CA MET A 200 6.91 -30.43 0.55
C MET A 200 8.02 -31.49 0.55
N ALA A 201 7.73 -32.69 0.04
CA ALA A 201 8.73 -33.75 -0.09
C ALA A 201 9.89 -33.34 -1.01
N GLY A 202 9.61 -32.80 -2.20
CA GLY A 202 10.63 -32.35 -3.14
C GLY A 202 11.47 -31.19 -2.61
N LYS A 203 10.86 -30.22 -1.92
CA LYS A 203 11.56 -29.11 -1.27
C LYS A 203 12.46 -29.60 -0.15
N ASN A 204 11.95 -30.46 0.73
CA ASN A 204 12.72 -30.93 1.88
C ASN A 204 13.87 -31.86 1.47
N ASP A 205 13.73 -32.63 0.38
CA ASP A 205 14.85 -33.38 -0.21
C ASP A 205 16.03 -32.45 -0.57
N ARG A 206 15.75 -31.20 -0.96
CA ARG A 206 16.77 -30.20 -1.26
C ARG A 206 17.26 -29.40 -0.05
N GLN A 207 16.33 -28.92 0.78
CA GLN A 207 16.61 -28.02 1.90
C GLN A 207 17.05 -28.76 3.17
N GLN A 208 16.73 -30.06 3.28
CA GLN A 208 17.14 -30.93 4.38
C GLN A 208 16.79 -30.34 5.75
N LEU A 209 15.56 -29.83 5.89
CA LEU A 209 15.07 -29.34 7.17
C LEU A 209 14.68 -30.51 8.09
N ALA A 210 14.76 -30.25 9.39
CA ALA A 210 14.42 -31.16 10.47
C ALA A 210 13.67 -30.42 11.60
N GLY A 211 13.07 -31.15 12.54
CA GLY A 211 12.30 -30.54 13.63
C GLY A 211 13.11 -29.67 14.61
N ALA A 212 14.45 -29.69 14.54
CA ALA A 212 15.31 -28.79 15.31
C ALA A 212 15.51 -27.42 14.65
N ASP A 213 15.05 -27.26 13.41
CA ASP A 213 15.19 -26.02 12.66
C ASP A 213 14.22 -24.94 13.10
N VAL A 214 14.63 -23.71 12.81
CA VAL A 214 13.84 -22.50 13.04
C VAL A 214 13.72 -21.77 11.71
N THR A 215 12.49 -21.53 11.25
CA THR A 215 12.23 -20.78 10.02
C THR A 215 11.68 -19.39 10.31
N LEU A 216 11.90 -18.43 9.41
CA LEU A 216 11.33 -17.09 9.49
C LEU A 216 10.57 -16.75 8.21
N ASN A 217 9.37 -16.21 8.40
CA ASN A 217 8.53 -15.63 7.37
C ASN A 217 8.22 -14.17 7.71
N TRP A 218 8.19 -13.32 6.68
CA TRP A 218 7.67 -11.96 6.78
C TRP A 218 6.71 -11.60 5.63
N ILE A 219 6.48 -12.55 4.72
CA ILE A 219 5.63 -12.40 3.55
C ILE A 219 4.16 -12.65 3.94
N SER A 220 3.24 -11.89 3.36
CA SER A 220 1.79 -12.04 3.58
C SER A 220 1.23 -13.32 2.94
N PHE A 221 0.13 -13.85 3.50
CA PHE A 221 -0.46 -15.16 3.14
C PHE A 221 -1.27 -15.19 1.85
N ASP A 222 -1.49 -14.05 1.20
CA ASP A 222 -1.94 -13.98 -0.21
C ASP A 222 -0.85 -14.38 -1.19
N HIS A 223 0.43 -14.26 -0.80
CA HIS A 223 1.54 -14.75 -1.58
C HIS A 223 1.85 -16.22 -1.27
N VAL A 224 1.97 -17.05 -2.30
CA VAL A 224 2.11 -18.51 -2.17
C VAL A 224 3.32 -18.95 -1.32
N ALA A 225 4.40 -18.16 -1.31
CA ALA A 225 5.59 -18.47 -0.50
C ALA A 225 5.30 -18.53 1.01
N ALA A 226 4.44 -17.65 1.54
CA ALA A 226 4.13 -17.63 2.97
C ALA A 226 3.45 -18.93 3.42
N LEU A 227 2.49 -19.42 2.63
CA LEU A 227 1.80 -20.69 2.92
C LEU A 227 2.70 -21.90 2.64
N LEU A 228 3.34 -21.97 1.47
CA LEU A 228 3.97 -23.21 1.00
C LEU A 228 5.46 -23.33 1.30
N GLU A 229 6.20 -22.23 1.36
CA GLU A 229 7.62 -22.24 1.74
C GLU A 229 7.78 -22.06 3.25
N ALA A 230 7.00 -21.15 3.83
CA ALA A 230 7.27 -20.66 5.17
C ALA A 230 6.37 -21.27 6.25
N HIS A 231 5.23 -21.89 5.88
CA HIS A 231 4.32 -22.53 6.83
C HIS A 231 4.25 -24.06 6.67
N LEU A 232 3.86 -24.57 5.49
CA LEU A 232 3.68 -26.02 5.30
C LEU A 232 4.99 -26.81 5.32
N LEU A 233 6.09 -26.26 4.78
CA LEU A 233 7.38 -26.94 4.76
C LEU A 233 7.99 -27.12 6.16
N PRO A 234 8.07 -26.09 7.03
CA PRO A 234 8.52 -26.31 8.40
C PRO A 234 7.55 -27.19 9.20
N LEU A 235 6.24 -27.10 8.96
CA LEU A 235 5.27 -28.02 9.59
C LEU A 235 5.51 -29.48 9.16
N TYR A 236 5.86 -29.72 7.90
CA TYR A 236 6.15 -31.05 7.34
C TYR A 236 7.27 -31.77 8.11
N VAL A 237 8.23 -31.02 8.66
CA VAL A 237 9.35 -31.56 9.46
C VAL A 237 9.20 -31.33 10.97
N GLY A 238 8.13 -30.65 11.41
CA GLY A 238 7.90 -30.30 12.81
C GLY A 238 8.84 -29.24 13.38
N ALA A 239 9.32 -28.32 12.54
CA ALA A 239 10.22 -27.23 12.92
C ALA A 239 9.50 -26.07 13.65
N VAL A 240 10.26 -25.17 14.27
CA VAL A 240 9.73 -23.92 14.85
C VAL A 240 9.59 -22.86 13.75
N GLN A 241 8.50 -22.10 13.79
CA GLN A 241 8.19 -21.06 12.79
C GLN A 241 8.11 -19.69 13.43
N LEU A 242 8.72 -18.68 12.81
CA LEU A 242 8.54 -17.27 13.13
C LEU A 242 7.76 -16.60 12.02
N HIS A 243 6.61 -16.01 12.32
CA HIS A 243 5.87 -15.15 11.40
C HIS A 243 5.93 -13.70 11.90
N VAL A 244 6.54 -12.86 11.09
CA VAL A 244 6.75 -11.43 11.33
C VAL A 244 5.83 -10.65 10.38
N GLU A 245 5.24 -9.56 10.84
CA GLU A 245 4.47 -8.69 9.95
C GLU A 245 5.36 -7.97 8.94
N ALA A 246 4.93 -7.91 7.67
CA ALA A 246 5.72 -7.31 6.60
C ALA A 246 6.11 -5.85 6.89
N ALA A 247 5.19 -5.07 7.45
CA ALA A 247 5.43 -3.68 7.84
C ALA A 247 6.60 -3.53 8.83
N ALA A 248 6.82 -4.53 9.69
CA ALA A 248 7.91 -4.54 10.67
C ALA A 248 9.28 -4.61 10.00
N VAL A 249 9.39 -5.36 8.91
CA VAL A 249 10.62 -5.54 8.12
C VAL A 249 10.81 -4.39 7.15
N LEU A 250 9.77 -3.97 6.45
CA LEU A 250 9.86 -2.89 5.45
C LEU A 250 10.16 -1.52 6.08
N THR A 251 9.74 -1.29 7.32
CA THR A 251 10.00 -0.03 8.04
C THR A 251 11.44 0.06 8.58
N ASP A 252 12.00 -1.08 8.98
CA ASP A 252 13.39 -1.23 9.43
C ASP A 252 13.95 -2.57 8.92
N PRO A 253 14.59 -2.59 7.74
CA PRO A 253 15.11 -3.81 7.14
C PRO A 253 16.08 -4.56 8.06
N LEU A 254 16.91 -3.86 8.86
CA LEU A 254 17.89 -4.50 9.73
C LEU A 254 17.26 -5.31 10.86
N ARG A 255 15.99 -5.03 11.19
CA ARG A 255 15.24 -5.85 12.14
C ARG A 255 15.13 -7.30 11.69
N PHE A 256 15.05 -7.56 10.38
CA PHE A 256 15.07 -8.90 9.82
C PHE A 256 16.29 -9.69 10.32
N LEU A 257 17.50 -9.11 10.22
CA LEU A 257 18.74 -9.75 10.65
C LEU A 257 18.85 -9.86 12.17
N ARG A 258 18.34 -8.88 12.94
CA ARG A 258 18.27 -8.97 14.40
C ARG A 258 17.37 -10.13 14.86
N LEU A 259 16.23 -10.33 14.18
CA LEU A 259 15.33 -11.45 14.46
C LEU A 259 15.96 -12.80 14.08
N VAL A 260 16.64 -12.86 12.92
CA VAL A 260 17.40 -14.05 12.51
C VAL A 260 18.40 -14.45 13.58
N SER A 261 19.19 -13.48 14.06
CA SER A 261 20.20 -13.74 15.09
C SER A 261 19.59 -14.15 16.43
N ARG A 262 18.63 -13.36 16.93
CA ARG A 262 17.99 -13.58 18.23
C ARG A 262 17.36 -14.96 18.36
N TYR A 263 16.70 -15.42 17.31
CA TYR A 263 15.97 -16.69 17.31
C TYR A 263 16.75 -17.82 16.66
N ARG A 264 18.03 -17.59 16.32
CA ARG A 264 18.91 -18.56 15.66
C ARG A 264 18.25 -19.20 14.44
N VAL A 265 17.63 -18.38 13.59
CA VAL A 265 16.93 -18.82 12.38
C VAL A 265 17.91 -19.58 11.48
N THR A 266 17.44 -20.69 10.94
CA THR A 266 18.20 -21.63 10.10
C THR A 266 17.85 -21.54 8.62
N MET A 267 16.61 -21.17 8.32
CA MET A 267 16.10 -21.00 6.96
C MET A 267 15.12 -19.82 6.92
N THR A 268 15.18 -19.03 5.86
CA THR A 268 14.22 -17.95 5.59
C THR A 268 14.03 -17.77 4.10
N PHE A 269 12.96 -17.07 3.72
CA PHE A 269 12.70 -16.67 2.34
C PHE A 269 12.69 -15.14 2.22
N SER A 270 13.33 -14.62 1.17
CA SER A 270 13.20 -13.21 0.80
C SER A 270 13.43 -12.95 -0.69
N PRO A 271 12.62 -12.09 -1.33
CA PRO A 271 12.95 -11.52 -2.63
C PRO A 271 14.27 -10.73 -2.60
N ASN A 272 14.84 -10.50 -3.78
CA ASN A 272 16.14 -9.87 -3.99
C ASN A 272 16.19 -8.43 -3.47
N PHE A 273 15.11 -7.66 -3.60
CA PHE A 273 15.06 -6.25 -3.18
C PHE A 273 15.35 -6.04 -1.69
N LEU A 274 15.01 -7.01 -0.83
CA LEU A 274 15.31 -6.85 0.60
C LEU A 274 16.82 -6.86 0.84
N PHE A 275 17.59 -7.64 0.07
CA PHE A 275 19.03 -7.72 0.24
C PHE A 275 19.71 -6.40 -0.05
N GLY A 276 19.25 -5.67 -1.05
CA GLY A 276 19.85 -4.38 -1.32
C GLY A 276 19.36 -3.27 -0.40
N GLN A 277 18.11 -3.33 0.11
CA GLN A 277 17.71 -2.52 1.27
C GLN A 277 18.61 -2.77 2.50
N LEU A 278 18.96 -4.03 2.77
CA LEU A 278 19.88 -4.41 3.84
C LEU A 278 21.30 -3.88 3.57
N ASN A 279 21.82 -4.05 2.35
CA ASN A 279 23.13 -3.55 1.95
C ASN A 279 23.21 -2.03 2.15
N ALA A 280 22.25 -1.28 1.61
CA ALA A 280 22.18 0.16 1.72
C ALA A 280 22.08 0.62 3.19
N ALA A 281 21.30 -0.08 4.01
CA ALA A 281 21.17 0.24 5.43
C ALA A 281 22.49 0.02 6.21
N LEU A 282 23.24 -1.04 5.88
CA LEU A 282 24.54 -1.34 6.50
C LEU A 282 25.63 -0.37 6.03
N GLU A 283 25.67 -0.04 4.74
CA GLU A 283 26.65 0.87 4.15
C GLU A 283 26.44 2.32 4.55
N ALA A 284 25.21 2.70 4.88
CA ALA A 284 24.89 4.02 5.41
C ALA A 284 25.39 4.23 6.85
N MET A 285 25.84 3.17 7.55
CA MET A 285 26.42 3.27 8.87
C MET A 285 27.88 3.76 8.80
N GLY A 286 28.29 4.61 9.74
CA GLY A 286 29.71 4.88 9.94
C GLY A 286 30.44 3.64 10.48
N ASP A 287 31.75 3.56 10.25
CA ASP A 287 32.58 2.38 10.55
C ASP A 287 32.42 1.87 11.99
N GLU A 288 32.40 2.77 12.98
CA GLU A 288 32.24 2.42 14.40
C GLU A 288 30.86 1.83 14.69
N ALA A 289 29.80 2.45 14.15
CA ALA A 289 28.42 1.97 14.31
C ALA A 289 28.23 0.61 13.63
N LEU A 290 28.83 0.41 12.45
CA LEU A 290 28.80 -0.87 11.73
C LEU A 290 29.54 -1.96 12.51
N ALA A 291 30.71 -1.64 13.10
CA ALA A 291 31.46 -2.58 13.93
C ALA A 291 30.67 -3.00 15.18
N ALA A 292 30.05 -2.04 15.88
CA ALA A 292 29.20 -2.30 17.03
C ALA A 292 27.97 -3.14 16.65
N TRP A 293 27.31 -2.81 15.53
CA TRP A 293 26.17 -3.57 15.02
C TRP A 293 26.56 -5.01 14.69
N ARG A 294 27.68 -5.22 13.98
CA ARG A 294 28.20 -6.56 13.64
C ARG A 294 28.53 -7.37 14.89
N GLY A 295 29.06 -6.74 15.94
CA GLY A 295 29.33 -7.40 17.22
C GLY A 295 28.07 -7.85 17.99
N ALA A 296 26.91 -7.29 17.67
CA ALA A 296 25.63 -7.62 18.30
C ALA A 296 24.80 -8.65 17.50
N VAL A 297 25.25 -9.08 16.31
CA VAL A 297 24.50 -9.93 15.39
C VAL A 297 25.31 -11.17 15.03
N ASP A 298 24.79 -12.35 15.41
CA ASP A 298 25.28 -13.69 15.02
C ASP A 298 24.33 -14.33 14.00
N LEU A 299 24.81 -14.57 12.78
CA LEU A 299 24.09 -15.21 11.68
C LEU A 299 24.60 -16.63 11.37
N SER A 300 25.46 -17.20 12.23
CA SER A 300 26.06 -18.53 12.01
C SER A 300 25.06 -19.68 11.98
N SER A 301 23.85 -19.50 12.52
CA SER A 301 22.78 -20.50 12.42
C SER A 301 22.12 -20.55 11.05
N LEU A 302 22.20 -19.47 10.27
CA LEU A 302 21.46 -19.33 9.02
C LEU A 302 22.14 -20.14 7.91
N ARG A 303 21.58 -21.31 7.60
CA ARG A 303 22.13 -22.24 6.61
C ARG A 303 21.79 -21.81 5.19
N HIS A 304 20.56 -21.36 4.96
CA HIS A 304 20.19 -20.82 3.66
C HIS A 304 19.05 -19.80 3.71
N VAL A 305 19.16 -18.81 2.83
CA VAL A 305 18.16 -17.81 2.48
C VAL A 305 17.67 -18.16 1.09
N VAL A 306 16.45 -18.66 0.97
CA VAL A 306 15.84 -18.90 -0.35
C VAL A 306 15.44 -17.55 -0.93
N SER A 307 15.86 -17.26 -2.16
CA SER A 307 15.46 -16.05 -2.87
C SER A 307 14.76 -16.36 -4.18
N GLY A 308 13.58 -15.76 -4.36
CA GLY A 308 12.75 -15.96 -5.55
C GLY A 308 11.58 -14.97 -5.57
N GLY A 309 10.72 -15.09 -6.58
CA GLY A 309 9.64 -14.14 -6.84
C GLY A 309 10.06 -13.00 -7.79
N GLU A 310 11.35 -12.73 -7.91
CA GLU A 310 11.97 -11.84 -8.90
C GLU A 310 13.36 -12.37 -9.30
N ALA A 311 13.98 -11.79 -10.33
CA ALA A 311 15.32 -12.20 -10.73
C ALA A 311 16.37 -11.79 -9.69
N ILE A 312 17.26 -12.71 -9.33
CA ILE A 312 18.30 -12.51 -8.32
C ILE A 312 19.52 -11.87 -8.99
N VAL A 313 19.84 -10.64 -8.58
CA VAL A 313 21.00 -9.90 -9.11
C VAL A 313 22.25 -10.40 -8.40
N VAL A 314 23.22 -10.90 -9.16
CA VAL A 314 24.43 -11.53 -8.62
C VAL A 314 25.21 -10.56 -7.76
N ALA A 315 25.39 -9.32 -8.22
CA ALA A 315 26.12 -8.29 -7.49
C ALA A 315 25.47 -7.96 -6.12
N THR A 316 24.14 -7.81 -6.08
CA THR A 316 23.39 -7.55 -4.84
C THR A 316 23.55 -8.69 -3.85
N GLY A 317 23.37 -9.93 -4.31
CA GLY A 317 23.50 -11.12 -3.47
C GLY A 317 24.93 -11.34 -2.96
N GLN A 318 25.95 -11.14 -3.80
CA GLN A 318 27.35 -11.18 -3.38
C GLN A 318 27.66 -10.12 -2.33
N ARG A 319 27.19 -8.88 -2.54
CA ARG A 319 27.39 -7.79 -1.58
C ARG A 319 26.74 -8.08 -0.24
N PHE A 320 25.55 -8.66 -0.24
CA PHE A 320 24.86 -9.11 0.97
C PHE A 320 25.67 -10.16 1.75
N LEU A 321 26.20 -11.18 1.06
CA LEU A 321 27.05 -12.19 1.67
C LEU A 321 28.34 -11.59 2.23
N ASP A 322 29.02 -10.71 1.48
CA ASP A 322 30.29 -10.12 1.89
C ASP A 322 30.11 -9.17 3.10
N LEU A 323 29.03 -8.36 3.14
CA LEU A 323 28.75 -7.45 4.25
C LEU A 323 28.44 -8.18 5.56
N LEU A 324 27.86 -9.37 5.47
CA LEU A 324 27.39 -10.18 6.61
C LEU A 324 28.28 -11.37 6.96
N ALA A 325 29.29 -11.69 6.15
CA ALA A 325 30.31 -12.69 6.48
C ALA A 325 30.97 -12.43 7.85
N PRO A 326 31.28 -11.18 8.28
CA PRO A 326 31.78 -10.90 9.63
C PRO A 326 30.81 -11.26 10.76
N CYS A 327 29.51 -11.34 10.48
CA CYS A 327 28.48 -11.80 11.42
C CYS A 327 28.32 -13.33 11.42
N GLY A 328 29.16 -14.07 10.70
CA GLY A 328 29.13 -15.53 10.62
C GLY A 328 28.21 -16.11 9.55
N LEU A 329 27.67 -15.29 8.63
CA LEU A 329 26.88 -15.78 7.50
C LEU A 329 27.77 -16.56 6.53
N ALA A 330 27.37 -17.79 6.19
CA ALA A 330 28.11 -18.62 5.25
C ALA A 330 28.05 -18.06 3.82
N ARG A 331 29.12 -18.28 3.03
CA ARG A 331 29.24 -17.72 1.67
C ARG A 331 28.26 -18.35 0.68
N ASP A 332 27.83 -19.58 0.91
CA ASP A 332 26.86 -20.34 0.11
C ASP A 332 25.43 -20.28 0.69
N ALA A 333 25.17 -19.35 1.63
CA ALA A 333 23.88 -19.26 2.30
C ALA A 333 22.77 -18.71 1.38
N LEU A 334 23.06 -17.96 0.32
CA LEU A 334 22.00 -17.42 -0.54
C LEU A 334 21.65 -18.42 -1.65
N TRP A 335 20.39 -18.87 -1.70
CA TRP A 335 19.91 -19.87 -2.66
C TRP A 335 18.90 -19.26 -3.64
N PRO A 336 19.33 -18.84 -4.84
CA PRO A 336 18.42 -18.45 -5.92
C PRO A 336 17.44 -19.58 -6.26
N ALA A 337 16.17 -19.25 -6.48
CA ALA A 337 15.11 -20.22 -6.68
C ALA A 337 14.05 -19.76 -7.69
N PHE A 338 13.52 -20.73 -8.44
CA PHE A 338 12.32 -20.56 -9.25
C PHE A 338 11.10 -21.13 -8.54
N GLY A 339 9.99 -20.42 -8.60
CA GLY A 339 8.69 -20.93 -8.19
C GLY A 339 7.57 -19.98 -8.54
N MET A 340 6.38 -20.53 -8.72
CA MET A 340 5.14 -19.81 -8.93
C MET A 340 3.99 -20.51 -8.22
N THR A 341 2.80 -19.92 -8.23
CA THR A 341 1.62 -20.52 -7.60
C THR A 341 1.33 -21.91 -8.16
N GLU A 342 1.40 -22.05 -9.48
CA GLU A 342 1.15 -23.28 -10.24
C GLU A 342 2.18 -24.40 -9.98
N THR A 343 3.35 -24.09 -9.39
CA THR A 343 4.39 -25.05 -9.01
C THR A 343 4.44 -25.32 -7.50
N CYS A 344 3.46 -24.85 -6.74
CA CYS A 344 3.45 -24.89 -5.28
C CYS A 344 4.64 -24.11 -4.64
N ALA A 345 4.90 -22.89 -5.12
CA ALA A 345 6.05 -22.04 -4.77
C ALA A 345 7.39 -22.62 -5.25
N GLY A 346 8.45 -22.50 -4.44
CA GLY A 346 9.82 -22.88 -4.80
C GLY A 346 9.92 -24.32 -5.29
N SER A 347 10.55 -24.52 -6.45
CA SER A 347 10.57 -25.83 -7.12
C SER A 347 11.85 -26.09 -7.94
N VAL A 348 12.67 -25.06 -8.14
CA VAL A 348 14.04 -25.16 -8.66
C VAL A 348 14.92 -24.33 -7.73
N TYR A 349 16.08 -24.86 -7.34
CA TYR A 349 16.98 -24.20 -6.39
C TYR A 349 18.44 -24.30 -6.85
N SER A 350 19.18 -23.21 -6.69
CA SER A 350 20.63 -23.13 -6.86
C SER A 350 21.32 -23.13 -5.49
N ARG A 351 22.29 -24.03 -5.31
CA ARG A 351 23.16 -24.11 -4.12
C ARG A 351 24.62 -23.73 -4.44
N GLU A 352 24.85 -23.28 -5.67
CA GLU A 352 26.19 -22.96 -6.17
C GLU A 352 26.44 -21.45 -6.20
N PHE A 353 25.49 -20.64 -5.71
CA PHE A 353 25.66 -19.20 -5.61
C PHE A 353 26.58 -18.85 -4.43
N PRO A 354 27.47 -17.83 -4.56
CA PRO A 354 27.68 -16.98 -5.73
C PRO A 354 28.66 -17.53 -6.78
N GLU A 355 29.49 -18.53 -6.44
CA GLU A 355 30.63 -18.94 -7.27
C GLU A 355 30.22 -19.48 -8.66
N GLY A 356 29.12 -20.22 -8.73
CA GLY A 356 28.57 -20.81 -9.95
C GLY A 356 28.00 -19.79 -10.94
N ASP A 357 27.87 -18.53 -10.51
CA ASP A 357 27.23 -17.42 -11.23
C ASP A 357 28.18 -16.21 -11.43
N ALA A 358 29.47 -16.38 -11.13
CA ALA A 358 30.47 -15.33 -11.26
C ALA A 358 30.52 -14.72 -12.68
N GLY A 359 30.56 -13.39 -12.77
CA GLY A 359 30.61 -12.66 -14.04
C GLY A 359 29.28 -12.59 -14.80
N ARG A 360 28.16 -13.03 -14.19
CA ARG A 360 26.81 -12.92 -14.75
C ARG A 360 26.03 -11.83 -14.02
N GLU A 361 25.05 -11.25 -14.69
CA GLU A 361 24.17 -10.23 -14.09
C GLU A 361 23.11 -10.86 -13.16
N PHE A 362 22.44 -11.91 -13.64
CA PHE A 362 21.42 -12.65 -12.89
C PHE A 362 21.91 -14.05 -12.52
N ALA A 363 21.52 -14.55 -11.35
CA ALA A 363 21.92 -15.88 -10.89
C ALA A 363 21.16 -17.00 -11.62
N SER A 364 21.82 -18.16 -11.78
CA SER A 364 21.16 -19.41 -12.12
C SER A 364 20.14 -19.79 -11.05
N LEU A 365 18.98 -20.30 -11.47
CA LEU A 365 17.95 -20.83 -10.57
C LEU A 365 18.19 -22.31 -10.21
N GLY A 366 19.19 -22.95 -10.84
CA GLY A 366 19.71 -24.25 -10.44
C GLY A 366 18.91 -25.43 -10.97
N LEU A 367 18.75 -26.47 -10.14
CA LEU A 367 18.18 -27.76 -10.52
C LEU A 367 16.75 -27.92 -10.00
N PRO A 368 15.86 -28.67 -10.69
CA PRO A 368 14.50 -28.91 -10.22
C PRO A 368 14.48 -29.85 -9.02
N VAL A 369 13.54 -29.68 -8.08
CA VAL A 369 13.36 -30.60 -6.94
C VAL A 369 13.06 -32.04 -7.40
N ALA A 370 13.22 -33.02 -6.52
CA ALA A 370 12.84 -34.39 -6.80
C ALA A 370 11.37 -34.49 -7.28
N GLY A 371 11.14 -35.24 -8.35
CA GLY A 371 9.82 -35.41 -8.97
C GLY A 371 9.42 -34.33 -9.97
N LEU A 372 10.12 -33.19 -10.02
CA LEU A 372 9.89 -32.15 -11.04
C LEU A 372 10.81 -32.35 -12.24
N GLN A 373 10.21 -32.33 -13.43
CA GLN A 373 10.90 -32.31 -14.72
C GLN A 373 10.79 -30.92 -15.33
N MET A 374 11.84 -30.52 -16.05
CA MET A 374 11.88 -29.25 -16.76
C MET A 374 12.44 -29.41 -18.19
N ARG A 375 11.98 -28.57 -19.11
CA ARG A 375 12.50 -28.46 -20.47
C ARG A 375 12.43 -27.03 -20.98
N ILE A 376 13.24 -26.73 -21.99
CA ILE A 376 13.15 -25.51 -22.80
C ILE A 376 12.64 -25.90 -24.18
N ALA A 377 11.63 -25.19 -24.69
CA ALA A 377 10.97 -25.56 -25.93
C ALA A 377 10.79 -24.38 -26.90
N ASP A 378 10.72 -24.68 -28.20
CA ASP A 378 10.37 -23.71 -29.24
C ASP A 378 8.85 -23.43 -29.28
N ASP A 379 8.42 -22.54 -30.17
CA ASP A 379 6.99 -22.18 -30.36
C ASP A 379 6.12 -23.38 -30.79
N ARG A 380 6.73 -24.46 -31.27
CA ARG A 380 6.06 -25.72 -31.66
C ARG A 380 6.10 -26.77 -30.56
N ASN A 381 6.66 -26.44 -29.39
CA ASN A 381 6.87 -27.32 -28.23
C ASN A 381 7.90 -28.43 -28.43
N ASN A 382 8.81 -28.28 -29.40
CA ASN A 382 9.96 -29.17 -29.52
C ASN A 382 11.02 -28.77 -28.51
N VAL A 383 11.66 -29.75 -27.87
CA VAL A 383 12.77 -29.52 -26.94
C VAL A 383 13.93 -28.88 -27.69
N LEU A 384 14.43 -27.76 -27.18
CA LEU A 384 15.60 -27.09 -27.71
C LEU A 384 16.90 -27.70 -27.17
N PRO A 385 18.01 -27.63 -27.93
CA PRO A 385 19.34 -27.99 -27.44
C PRO A 385 19.76 -27.20 -26.20
N GLU A 386 20.70 -27.76 -25.44
CA GLU A 386 21.28 -27.09 -24.28
C GLU A 386 21.89 -25.72 -24.66
N GLY A 387 21.64 -24.70 -23.83
CA GLY A 387 22.10 -23.33 -24.05
C GLY A 387 21.20 -22.47 -24.94
N GLU A 388 20.28 -23.04 -25.71
CA GLU A 388 19.32 -22.27 -26.51
C GLU A 388 18.18 -21.72 -25.65
N ALA A 389 17.73 -20.51 -25.99
CA ALA A 389 16.64 -19.84 -25.29
C ALA A 389 15.28 -20.19 -25.91
N GLY A 390 14.31 -20.51 -25.07
CA GLY A 390 12.94 -20.80 -25.46
C GLY A 390 11.97 -20.75 -24.28
N GLU A 391 10.74 -21.23 -24.49
CA GLU A 391 9.74 -21.27 -23.43
C GLU A 391 10.12 -22.29 -22.36
N PHE A 392 10.09 -21.85 -21.11
CA PHE A 392 10.30 -22.71 -19.96
C PHE A 392 9.02 -23.50 -19.65
N GLN A 393 9.15 -24.82 -19.64
CA GLN A 393 8.03 -25.74 -19.42
C GLN A 393 8.38 -26.76 -18.35
N VAL A 394 7.41 -27.06 -17.48
CA VAL A 394 7.62 -27.97 -16.33
C VAL A 394 6.52 -29.03 -16.23
N ARG A 395 6.84 -30.17 -15.62
CA ARG A 395 5.91 -31.27 -15.39
C ARG A 395 6.29 -32.03 -14.13
N GLY A 396 5.32 -32.40 -13.31
CA GLY A 396 5.55 -33.13 -12.07
C GLY A 396 4.31 -33.21 -11.18
N PRO A 397 4.36 -33.99 -10.10
CA PRO A 397 3.22 -34.20 -9.20
C PRO A 397 2.81 -32.95 -8.41
N MET A 398 3.70 -31.97 -8.25
CA MET A 398 3.38 -30.68 -7.61
C MET A 398 2.73 -29.65 -8.55
N ILE A 399 2.69 -29.93 -9.86
CA ILE A 399 2.10 -29.01 -10.83
C ILE A 399 0.58 -29.04 -10.68
N PHE A 400 -0.02 -27.86 -10.55
CA PHE A 400 -1.47 -27.69 -10.53
C PHE A 400 -2.11 -28.36 -11.76
N GLN A 401 -3.40 -28.66 -11.71
CA GLN A 401 -4.08 -29.35 -12.82
C GLN A 401 -5.09 -28.47 -13.57
N ARG A 402 -5.60 -27.42 -12.91
CA ARG A 402 -6.61 -26.53 -13.48
C ARG A 402 -6.72 -25.21 -12.73
N TYR A 403 -7.17 -24.19 -13.46
CA TYR A 403 -7.78 -23.01 -12.84
C TYR A 403 -9.25 -23.30 -12.53
N HIS A 404 -9.75 -22.82 -11.39
CA HIS A 404 -11.16 -22.97 -11.03
C HIS A 404 -12.05 -22.17 -11.98
N ASN A 405 -13.14 -22.78 -12.44
CA ASN A 405 -14.14 -22.20 -13.35
C ASN A 405 -13.56 -21.51 -14.60
N ASN A 406 -12.38 -21.95 -15.07
CA ASN A 406 -11.71 -21.35 -16.22
C ASN A 406 -11.05 -22.42 -17.11
N ALA A 407 -11.88 -23.14 -17.86
CA ALA A 407 -11.45 -24.22 -18.75
C ALA A 407 -10.57 -23.72 -19.91
N GLU A 408 -10.79 -22.50 -20.39
CA GLU A 408 -9.98 -21.89 -21.45
C GLU A 408 -8.56 -21.62 -20.97
N ALA A 409 -8.40 -20.90 -19.84
CA ALA A 409 -7.08 -20.66 -19.27
C ALA A 409 -6.38 -21.97 -18.88
N THR A 410 -7.14 -22.97 -18.42
CA THR A 410 -6.60 -24.29 -18.11
C THR A 410 -6.03 -24.95 -19.37
N ARG A 411 -6.78 -25.03 -20.47
CA ARG A 411 -6.26 -25.60 -21.72
C ARG A 411 -5.06 -24.83 -22.26
N ALA A 412 -5.09 -23.50 -22.17
CA ALA A 412 -3.99 -22.66 -22.64
C ALA A 412 -2.71 -22.80 -21.80
N ALA A 413 -2.82 -23.21 -20.53
CA ALA A 413 -1.68 -23.39 -19.64
C ALA A 413 -0.87 -24.66 -19.94
N PHE A 414 -1.45 -25.66 -20.59
CA PHE A 414 -0.79 -26.94 -20.86
C PHE A 414 -0.55 -27.15 -22.36
N THR A 415 0.59 -27.74 -22.66
CA THR A 415 0.88 -28.35 -23.95
C THR A 415 0.04 -29.62 -24.15
N SER A 416 -0.11 -30.07 -25.40
CA SER A 416 -0.85 -31.30 -25.71
C SER A 416 -0.24 -32.55 -25.10
N ASP A 417 1.07 -32.54 -24.79
CA ASP A 417 1.80 -33.62 -24.12
C ASP A 417 1.91 -33.44 -22.59
N GLY A 418 1.12 -32.53 -22.02
CA GLY A 418 0.91 -32.43 -20.57
C GLY A 418 1.97 -31.65 -19.79
N TRP A 419 2.79 -30.84 -20.47
CA TRP A 419 3.70 -29.89 -19.82
C TRP A 419 3.01 -28.57 -19.55
N PHE A 420 3.21 -28.03 -18.36
CA PHE A 420 2.77 -26.70 -18.00
C PHE A 420 3.71 -25.65 -18.60
N ARG A 421 3.13 -24.64 -19.24
CA ARG A 421 3.81 -23.46 -19.78
C ARG A 421 3.90 -22.39 -18.71
N THR A 422 5.11 -22.10 -18.21
CA THR A 422 5.26 -21.09 -17.14
C THR A 422 4.99 -19.68 -17.64
N GLY A 423 5.24 -19.44 -18.94
CA GLY A 423 5.21 -18.10 -19.55
C GLY A 423 6.54 -17.34 -19.38
N ASP A 424 7.57 -18.00 -18.87
CA ASP A 424 8.94 -17.47 -18.82
C ASP A 424 9.77 -18.00 -19.99
N LEU A 425 10.75 -17.21 -20.40
CA LEU A 425 11.78 -17.62 -21.35
C LEU A 425 13.04 -17.96 -20.58
N GLY A 426 13.63 -19.12 -20.91
CA GLY A 426 14.83 -19.58 -20.25
C GLY A 426 15.72 -20.39 -21.16
N ARG A 427 16.88 -20.76 -20.63
CA ARG A 427 17.79 -21.75 -21.21
C ARG A 427 18.32 -22.66 -20.10
N ILE A 428 18.68 -23.89 -20.45
CA ILE A 428 19.32 -24.84 -19.53
C ILE A 428 20.79 -24.96 -19.92
N GLU A 429 21.69 -24.82 -18.96
CA GLU A 429 23.14 -25.00 -19.11
C GLU A 429 23.66 -25.89 -17.97
N ARG A 430 24.30 -27.01 -18.32
CA ARG A 430 24.77 -28.07 -17.41
C ARG A 430 23.65 -28.55 -16.47
N GLY A 431 22.45 -28.67 -17.01
CA GLY A 431 21.24 -29.01 -16.26
C GLY A 431 20.67 -27.88 -15.39
N ARG A 432 21.32 -26.71 -15.30
CA ARG A 432 20.87 -25.58 -14.48
C ARG A 432 20.03 -24.60 -15.29
N LEU A 433 18.95 -24.11 -14.68
CA LEU A 433 18.02 -23.16 -15.31
C LEU A 433 18.52 -21.72 -15.22
N TRP A 434 18.49 -21.01 -16.35
CA TRP A 434 18.64 -19.57 -16.45
C TRP A 434 17.38 -18.97 -17.05
N LEU A 435 16.78 -17.97 -16.40
CA LEU A 435 15.74 -17.17 -17.03
C LEU A 435 16.36 -16.01 -17.80
N VAL A 436 15.82 -15.75 -18.99
CA VAL A 436 16.30 -14.71 -19.92
C VAL A 436 15.20 -13.74 -20.32
N GLY A 437 13.98 -13.92 -19.83
CA GLY A 437 12.86 -13.00 -20.05
C GLY A 437 11.51 -13.64 -19.77
N ARG A 438 10.45 -12.98 -20.22
CA ARG A 438 9.06 -13.47 -20.16
C ARG A 438 8.40 -13.44 -21.52
N SER A 439 7.50 -14.39 -21.77
CA SER A 439 6.65 -14.39 -22.96
C SER A 439 5.39 -13.53 -22.81
N LYS A 440 5.07 -13.08 -21.58
CA LYS A 440 3.90 -12.25 -21.25
C LYS A 440 4.30 -10.86 -20.73
N ASP A 441 3.42 -9.86 -20.94
CA ASP A 441 3.59 -8.46 -20.54
C ASP A 441 3.33 -8.21 -19.03
N SER A 442 4.07 -8.88 -18.15
CA SER A 442 4.04 -8.66 -16.69
C SER A 442 5.28 -7.92 -16.19
N ILE A 443 5.12 -7.19 -15.09
CA ILE A 443 6.11 -6.32 -14.44
C ILE A 443 6.32 -6.85 -13.02
N ILE A 444 7.55 -7.11 -12.59
CA ILE A 444 7.86 -7.52 -11.21
C ILE A 444 8.52 -6.37 -10.47
N VAL A 445 7.78 -5.74 -9.56
CA VAL A 445 8.32 -4.69 -8.70
C VAL A 445 8.32 -5.20 -7.27
N ASN A 446 9.50 -5.22 -6.63
CA ASN A 446 9.71 -5.70 -5.27
C ASN A 446 9.13 -7.10 -5.02
N GLY A 447 9.37 -8.04 -5.93
CA GLY A 447 8.86 -9.42 -5.83
C GLY A 447 7.36 -9.60 -6.09
N VAL A 448 6.60 -8.54 -6.37
CA VAL A 448 5.16 -8.60 -6.67
C VAL A 448 4.91 -8.47 -8.17
N ASN A 449 4.04 -9.32 -8.72
CA ASN A 449 3.70 -9.31 -10.15
C ASN A 449 2.53 -8.35 -10.43
N TYR A 450 2.79 -7.36 -11.28
CA TYR A 450 1.84 -6.40 -11.83
C TYR A 450 1.63 -6.63 -13.33
N PHE A 451 0.46 -6.24 -13.83
CA PHE A 451 0.10 -6.45 -15.23
C PHE A 451 -0.25 -5.14 -15.91
N SER A 452 0.46 -4.86 -17.00
CA SER A 452 0.45 -3.57 -17.69
C SER A 452 -0.95 -3.04 -18.04
N HIS A 453 -1.85 -3.92 -18.48
CA HIS A 453 -3.20 -3.56 -18.92
C HIS A 453 -4.09 -2.97 -17.82
N GLU A 454 -3.90 -3.38 -16.56
CA GLU A 454 -4.67 -2.85 -15.43
C GLU A 454 -4.39 -1.35 -15.26
N LEU A 455 -3.11 -1.00 -15.18
CA LEU A 455 -2.69 0.40 -15.07
C LEU A 455 -3.04 1.20 -16.33
N GLU A 456 -2.78 0.66 -17.52
CA GLU A 456 -3.09 1.34 -18.77
C GLU A 456 -4.57 1.72 -18.84
N THR A 457 -5.48 0.81 -18.49
CA THR A 457 -6.93 1.09 -18.49
C THR A 457 -7.28 2.23 -17.53
N THR A 458 -6.66 2.25 -16.34
CA THR A 458 -6.86 3.33 -15.36
C THR A 458 -6.33 4.66 -15.88
N LEU A 459 -5.15 4.67 -16.52
CA LEU A 459 -4.52 5.88 -17.04
C LEU A 459 -5.20 6.41 -18.30
N GLU A 460 -5.78 5.55 -19.13
CA GLU A 460 -6.58 5.94 -20.30
C GLU A 460 -7.84 6.75 -19.94
N ALA A 461 -8.31 6.65 -18.69
CA ALA A 461 -9.44 7.42 -18.20
C ALA A 461 -9.08 8.85 -17.76
N LEU A 462 -7.79 9.22 -17.73
CA LEU A 462 -7.35 10.56 -17.36
C LEU A 462 -7.61 11.57 -18.49
N ASP A 463 -8.17 12.73 -18.13
CA ASP A 463 -8.29 13.84 -19.07
C ASP A 463 -6.90 14.29 -19.54
N GLY A 464 -6.76 14.50 -20.85
CA GLY A 464 -5.47 14.79 -21.48
C GLY A 464 -4.71 13.57 -22.02
N VAL A 465 -5.12 12.33 -21.73
CA VAL A 465 -4.53 11.13 -22.34
C VAL A 465 -5.29 10.74 -23.61
N LYS A 466 -4.56 10.44 -24.71
CA LYS A 466 -5.17 9.91 -25.93
C LYS A 466 -5.49 8.41 -25.73
N PRO A 467 -6.76 7.98 -25.89
CA PRO A 467 -7.14 6.57 -25.73
C PRO A 467 -6.35 5.65 -26.66
N SER A 468 -6.04 4.42 -26.22
CA SER A 468 -5.24 3.43 -26.97
C SER A 468 -3.76 3.79 -27.16
N PHE A 469 -3.27 4.88 -26.55
CA PHE A 469 -1.87 5.30 -26.60
C PHE A 469 -1.29 5.45 -25.19
N VAL A 470 -1.46 4.40 -24.38
CA VAL A 470 -0.79 4.22 -23.10
C VAL A 470 -0.10 2.85 -23.11
N ALA A 471 1.12 2.81 -22.60
CA ALA A 471 1.83 1.56 -22.39
C ALA A 471 2.57 1.59 -21.06
N ALA A 472 2.34 0.57 -20.25
CA ALA A 472 3.12 0.28 -19.05
C ALA A 472 4.05 -0.89 -19.36
N PHE A 473 5.33 -0.80 -19.02
CA PHE A 473 6.27 -1.89 -19.20
C PHE A 473 7.44 -1.80 -18.23
N PRO A 474 8.13 -2.92 -17.94
CA PRO A 474 9.25 -2.90 -17.02
C PRO A 474 10.48 -2.32 -17.70
N THR A 475 11.29 -1.62 -16.91
CA THR A 475 12.69 -1.32 -17.20
C THR A 475 13.55 -1.78 -16.04
N ARG A 476 14.84 -2.00 -16.27
CA ARG A 476 15.80 -2.28 -15.20
C ARG A 476 17.14 -1.67 -15.59
N GLY A 477 17.66 -0.76 -14.76
CA GLY A 477 19.04 -0.30 -14.89
C GLY A 477 20.01 -1.43 -14.57
N ALA A 478 21.20 -1.40 -15.16
CA ALA A 478 22.23 -2.39 -14.85
C ALA A 478 22.55 -2.36 -13.34
N GLY A 479 22.36 -3.48 -12.66
CA GLY A 479 22.57 -3.60 -11.22
C GLY A 479 21.36 -3.27 -10.33
N ASP A 480 20.23 -2.81 -10.88
CA ASP A 480 19.00 -2.57 -10.11
C ASP A 480 18.42 -3.88 -9.54
N GLU A 481 17.97 -3.84 -8.29
CA GLU A 481 17.55 -5.02 -7.52
C GLU A 481 16.20 -5.59 -7.96
N SER A 482 15.35 -4.75 -8.55
CA SER A 482 14.00 -5.10 -9.00
C SER A 482 13.70 -4.41 -10.34
N GLU A 483 12.64 -4.84 -11.04
CA GLU A 483 12.19 -4.05 -12.20
C GLU A 483 11.55 -2.75 -11.70
N GLN A 484 11.66 -1.71 -12.51
CA GLN A 484 10.99 -0.44 -12.32
C GLN A 484 9.92 -0.27 -13.41
N LEU A 485 8.93 0.57 -13.12
CA LEU A 485 7.84 0.83 -14.04
C LEU A 485 8.15 2.02 -14.95
N VAL A 486 7.96 1.82 -16.26
CA VAL A 486 7.87 2.88 -17.25
C VAL A 486 6.43 3.01 -17.70
N VAL A 487 5.93 4.24 -17.68
CA VAL A 487 4.66 4.59 -18.30
C VAL A 487 4.94 5.49 -19.48
N THR A 488 4.51 5.09 -20.67
CA THR A 488 4.51 5.95 -21.85
C THR A 488 3.08 6.32 -22.22
N PHE A 489 2.84 7.55 -22.63
CA PHE A 489 1.50 8.00 -23.02
C PHE A 489 1.57 9.00 -24.19
N THR A 490 0.51 9.13 -24.99
CA THR A 490 0.34 10.24 -25.92
C THR A 490 -0.66 11.25 -25.35
N PRO A 491 -0.29 12.54 -25.19
CA PRO A 491 -1.25 13.55 -24.77
C PRO A 491 -2.26 13.87 -25.88
N SER A 492 -3.49 14.24 -25.51
CA SER A 492 -4.54 14.71 -26.43
C SER A 492 -4.40 16.18 -26.81
N PHE A 493 -3.38 16.86 -26.29
CA PHE A 493 -3.00 18.25 -26.56
C PHE A 493 -1.56 18.34 -27.10
N PRO A 494 -1.16 19.47 -27.72
CA PRO A 494 0.18 19.66 -28.26
C PRO A 494 1.29 19.52 -27.20
N LEU A 495 2.39 18.84 -27.53
CA LEU A 495 3.50 18.58 -26.58
C LEU A 495 4.21 19.84 -26.08
N ASP A 496 4.11 20.95 -26.82
CA ASP A 496 4.64 22.27 -26.48
C ASP A 496 3.78 23.03 -25.45
N ASP A 497 2.57 22.54 -25.13
CA ASP A 497 1.85 22.95 -23.91
C ASP A 497 2.50 22.28 -22.68
N GLU A 498 3.62 22.87 -22.27
CA GLU A 498 4.45 22.40 -21.17
C GLU A 498 3.70 22.32 -19.84
N ASP A 499 2.82 23.27 -19.57
CA ASP A 499 2.03 23.29 -18.34
C ASP A 499 1.00 22.17 -18.32
N ALA A 500 0.29 21.92 -19.43
CA ALA A 500 -0.64 20.80 -19.54
C ALA A 500 0.10 19.46 -19.44
N LEU A 501 1.25 19.36 -20.09
CA LEU A 501 2.07 18.15 -20.05
C LEU A 501 2.57 17.85 -18.64
N TYR A 502 3.10 18.84 -17.93
CA TYR A 502 3.60 18.68 -16.56
C TYR A 502 2.50 18.22 -15.60
N ARG A 503 1.31 18.84 -15.68
CA ARG A 503 0.15 18.42 -14.88
C ARG A 503 -0.27 16.98 -15.18
N LEU A 504 -0.25 16.57 -16.44
CA LEU A 504 -0.63 15.21 -16.82
C LEU A 504 0.40 14.18 -16.32
N VAL A 505 1.69 14.50 -16.35
CA VAL A 505 2.75 13.66 -15.76
C VAL A 505 2.51 13.48 -14.25
N ILE A 506 2.12 14.54 -13.52
CA ILE A 506 1.75 14.46 -12.10
C ILE A 506 0.52 13.56 -11.90
N ALA A 507 -0.52 13.73 -12.72
CA ALA A 507 -1.74 12.92 -12.65
C ALA A 507 -1.43 11.43 -12.84
N ILE A 508 -0.67 11.07 -13.88
CA ILE A 508 -0.24 9.69 -14.15
C ILE A 508 0.54 9.10 -12.98
N ARG A 509 1.50 9.87 -12.43
CA ARG A 509 2.29 9.45 -11.26
C ARG A 509 1.38 9.11 -10.09
N ASN A 510 0.46 10.02 -9.76
CA ASN A 510 -0.43 9.88 -8.60
C ASN A 510 -1.43 8.72 -8.79
N SER A 511 -2.02 8.58 -9.97
CA SER A 511 -2.89 7.45 -10.30
C SER A 511 -2.17 6.11 -10.18
N THR A 512 -0.89 6.06 -10.57
CA THR A 512 -0.08 4.85 -10.42
C THR A 512 0.22 4.52 -8.96
N ILE A 513 0.63 5.52 -8.17
CA ILE A 513 0.88 5.34 -6.72
C ILE A 513 -0.40 4.84 -6.03
N LEU A 514 -1.55 5.40 -6.39
CA LEU A 514 -2.82 5.00 -5.81
C LEU A 514 -3.19 3.55 -6.16
N LEU A 515 -3.00 3.15 -7.42
CA LEU A 515 -3.39 1.83 -7.90
C LEU A 515 -2.44 0.72 -7.42
N TRP A 516 -1.13 0.97 -7.48
CA TRP A 516 -0.11 -0.07 -7.28
C TRP A 516 0.77 0.15 -6.06
N GLY A 517 0.66 1.29 -5.37
CA GLY A 517 1.39 1.57 -4.13
C GLY A 517 2.83 2.02 -4.31
N PHE A 518 3.31 2.20 -5.55
CA PHE A 518 4.67 2.65 -5.86
C PHE A 518 4.74 3.63 -7.04
N ARG A 519 5.88 4.31 -7.21
CA ARG A 519 6.10 5.36 -8.21
C ARG A 519 6.64 4.76 -9.52
N PRO A 520 6.15 5.20 -10.70
CA PRO A 520 6.85 4.95 -11.96
C PRO A 520 8.24 5.59 -11.94
N ALA A 521 9.26 4.89 -12.44
CA ALA A 521 10.59 5.45 -12.62
C ALA A 521 10.63 6.44 -13.78
N LEU A 522 9.88 6.17 -14.85
CA LEU A 522 9.78 7.05 -16.01
C LEU A 522 8.32 7.23 -16.41
N ILE A 523 7.96 8.48 -16.73
CA ILE A 523 6.67 8.84 -17.31
C ILE A 523 6.99 9.66 -18.56
N LEU A 524 6.83 9.05 -19.73
CA LEU A 524 7.32 9.61 -21.00
C LEU A 524 6.17 9.92 -21.96
N PRO A 525 5.99 11.20 -22.35
CA PRO A 525 5.10 11.54 -23.44
C PRO A 525 5.74 11.15 -24.76
N LEU A 526 5.08 10.28 -25.53
CA LEU A 526 5.53 9.81 -26.83
C LEU A 526 4.49 10.13 -27.92
N PRO A 527 4.92 10.42 -29.17
CA PRO A 527 4.01 10.55 -30.30
C PRO A 527 3.43 9.18 -30.70
N GLU A 528 2.34 9.18 -31.48
CA GLU A 528 1.57 7.98 -31.80
C GLU A 528 2.35 6.92 -32.60
N ASP A 529 3.29 7.35 -33.43
CA ASP A 529 4.18 6.49 -34.22
C ASP A 529 5.20 5.72 -33.38
N GLU A 530 5.42 6.15 -32.13
CA GLU A 530 6.22 5.43 -31.14
C GLU A 530 5.42 4.35 -30.38
N PHE A 531 4.13 4.17 -30.67
CA PHE A 531 3.30 3.07 -30.20
C PHE A 531 3.12 2.00 -31.28
N PRO A 532 4.10 1.11 -31.51
CA PRO A 532 3.96 0.04 -32.48
C PRO A 532 2.79 -0.85 -32.10
N LYS A 533 1.86 -1.07 -33.04
CA LYS A 533 0.68 -1.93 -32.85
C LYS A 533 0.76 -3.16 -33.74
N THR A 534 0.23 -4.29 -33.25
CA THR A 534 0.00 -5.48 -34.10
C THR A 534 -1.05 -5.20 -35.16
N SER A 535 -1.20 -6.10 -36.14
CA SER A 535 -2.32 -6.05 -37.11
C SER A 535 -3.71 -6.08 -36.47
N LEU A 536 -3.81 -6.49 -35.20
CA LEU A 536 -5.02 -6.48 -34.36
C LEU A 536 -5.10 -5.24 -33.44
N GLY A 537 -4.24 -4.25 -33.62
CA GLY A 537 -4.26 -2.99 -32.86
C GLY A 537 -3.68 -3.06 -31.45
N LYS A 538 -3.02 -4.16 -31.05
CA LYS A 538 -2.41 -4.29 -29.71
C LYS A 538 -1.03 -3.64 -29.66
N THR A 539 -0.79 -2.79 -28.66
CA THR A 539 0.52 -2.17 -28.41
C THR A 539 1.60 -3.22 -28.15
N GLN A 540 2.75 -3.10 -28.83
CA GLN A 540 3.90 -3.99 -28.73
C GLN A 540 4.91 -3.45 -27.71
N ARG A 541 4.59 -3.60 -26.42
CA ARG A 541 5.39 -3.14 -25.27
C ARG A 541 6.84 -3.59 -25.31
N ALA A 542 7.10 -4.83 -25.74
CA ALA A 542 8.45 -5.36 -25.88
C ALA A 542 9.32 -4.56 -26.87
N ILE A 543 8.73 -4.01 -27.95
CA ILE A 543 9.47 -3.15 -28.88
C ILE A 543 9.75 -1.79 -28.24
N MET A 544 8.77 -1.22 -27.55
CA MET A 544 8.93 0.06 -26.84
C MET A 544 10.00 -0.04 -25.75
N ARG A 545 10.01 -1.14 -24.99
CA ARG A 545 11.05 -1.48 -24.02
C ARG A 545 12.43 -1.55 -24.69
N LYS A 546 12.56 -2.29 -25.79
CA LYS A 546 13.84 -2.37 -26.54
C LYS A 546 14.31 -1.01 -27.05
N ARG A 547 13.40 -0.14 -27.52
CA ARG A 547 13.71 1.23 -27.93
C ARG A 547 14.20 2.07 -26.75
N LEU A 548 13.56 1.97 -25.59
CA LEU A 548 14.00 2.63 -24.37
C LEU A 548 15.41 2.19 -23.95
N GLU A 549 15.66 0.87 -23.92
CA GLU A 549 16.93 0.25 -23.54
C GLU A 549 18.06 0.59 -24.53
N ALA A 550 17.72 0.77 -25.81
CA ALA A 550 18.64 1.23 -26.85
C ALA A 550 18.87 2.76 -26.86
N GLY A 551 18.31 3.51 -25.91
CA GLY A 551 18.47 4.96 -25.80
C GLY A 551 17.62 5.78 -26.79
N SER A 552 16.73 5.14 -27.57
CA SER A 552 15.89 5.86 -28.55
C SER A 552 14.96 6.89 -27.90
N TYR A 553 14.66 6.73 -26.60
CA TYR A 553 13.82 7.66 -25.84
C TYR A 553 14.58 8.68 -24.99
N ASP A 554 15.92 8.76 -25.10
CA ASP A 554 16.73 9.66 -24.28
C ASP A 554 16.36 11.14 -24.46
N GLY A 555 15.98 11.54 -25.68
CA GLY A 555 15.47 12.89 -25.95
C GLY A 555 14.17 13.20 -25.18
N TYR A 556 13.25 12.23 -25.08
CA TYR A 556 12.02 12.39 -24.31
C TYR A 556 12.30 12.40 -22.80
N LYS A 557 13.22 11.56 -22.31
CA LYS A 557 13.67 11.59 -20.90
C LYS A 557 14.23 12.96 -20.54
N ALA A 558 15.14 13.48 -21.37
CA ALA A 558 15.76 14.79 -21.16
C ALA A 558 14.70 15.90 -21.19
N ARG A 559 13.75 15.85 -22.13
CA ARG A 559 12.64 16.81 -22.20
C ARG A 559 11.77 16.81 -20.95
N VAL A 560 11.39 15.64 -20.43
CA VAL A 560 10.57 15.55 -19.20
C VAL A 560 11.35 16.03 -17.98
N ALA A 561 12.63 15.69 -17.88
CA ALA A 561 13.49 16.16 -16.79
C ALA A 561 13.70 17.68 -16.84
N ASP A 562 13.97 18.23 -18.02
CA ASP A 562 14.12 19.67 -18.26
C ASP A 562 12.80 20.42 -18.03
N LEU A 563 11.67 19.87 -18.50
CA LEU A 563 10.35 20.39 -18.20
C LEU A 563 10.12 20.46 -16.69
N ALA A 564 10.34 19.36 -15.97
CA ALA A 564 10.16 19.32 -14.52
C ALA A 564 11.08 20.33 -13.82
N ASN A 565 12.34 20.45 -14.24
CA ASN A 565 13.29 21.42 -13.69
C ASN A 565 12.82 22.87 -13.91
N ARG A 566 12.42 23.23 -15.14
CA ARG A 566 11.90 24.56 -15.47
C ARG A 566 10.62 24.88 -14.70
N GLN A 567 9.72 23.91 -14.61
CA GLN A 567 8.46 24.02 -13.88
C GLN A 567 8.68 24.12 -12.36
N MET A 568 9.82 23.67 -11.83
CA MET A 568 10.20 23.82 -10.41
C MET A 568 11.08 25.06 -10.13
N GLY A 569 11.23 25.98 -11.11
CA GLY A 569 12.00 27.21 -10.95
C GLY A 569 13.51 27.06 -11.17
N GLY A 570 13.96 25.94 -11.73
CA GLY A 570 15.37 25.64 -12.01
C GLY A 570 16.12 25.03 -10.82
N TYR A 571 17.39 24.68 -11.06
CA TYR A 571 18.24 24.09 -10.04
C TYR A 571 19.05 25.14 -9.27
N VAL A 572 18.81 25.19 -7.97
CA VAL A 572 19.65 25.87 -6.98
C VAL A 572 20.29 24.84 -6.07
N ALA A 573 21.62 24.85 -5.92
CA ALA A 573 22.33 23.91 -5.06
C ALA A 573 22.00 24.15 -3.56
N PRO A 574 21.88 23.08 -2.74
CA PRO A 574 21.83 23.18 -1.29
C PRO A 574 23.07 23.90 -0.71
N ASP A 575 22.85 24.82 0.22
CA ASP A 575 23.90 25.58 0.90
C ASP A 575 23.99 25.19 2.39
N GLY A 576 25.21 24.88 2.85
CA GLY A 576 25.47 24.42 4.22
C GLY A 576 25.05 22.97 4.54
N GLN A 577 25.37 22.53 5.76
CA GLN A 577 25.18 21.13 6.18
C GLN A 577 23.71 20.74 6.36
N THR A 578 22.86 21.66 6.86
CA THR A 578 21.45 21.38 7.11
C THR A 578 20.65 21.23 5.81
N GLU A 579 20.85 22.12 4.82
CA GLU A 579 20.20 21.96 3.50
C GLU A 579 20.65 20.66 2.83
N ALA A 580 21.95 20.33 2.87
CA ALA A 580 22.46 19.08 2.31
C ALA A 580 21.85 17.83 2.97
N ALA A 581 21.65 17.85 4.29
CA ALA A 581 21.02 16.76 5.02
C ALA A 581 19.54 16.61 4.66
N VAL A 582 18.78 17.71 4.56
CA VAL A 582 17.37 17.67 4.15
C VAL A 582 17.25 17.23 2.69
N ALA A 583 18.12 17.71 1.80
CA ALA A 583 18.19 17.26 0.41
C ALA A 583 18.46 15.75 0.31
N ALA A 584 19.37 15.21 1.11
CA ALA A 584 19.65 13.78 1.17
C ALA A 584 18.46 12.95 1.68
N ILE A 585 17.67 13.48 2.62
CA ILE A 585 16.43 12.85 3.07
C ILE A 585 15.41 12.81 1.93
N PHE A 586 15.18 13.93 1.23
CA PHE A 586 14.27 13.98 0.09
C PHE A 586 14.72 13.02 -1.01
N ALA A 587 16.01 13.06 -1.37
CA ALA A 587 16.63 12.18 -2.35
C ALA A 587 16.37 10.70 -2.04
N ARG A 588 16.58 10.29 -0.79
CA ARG A 588 16.30 8.91 -0.34
C ARG A 588 14.81 8.57 -0.43
N MET A 589 13.94 9.47 0.01
CA MET A 589 12.49 9.24 -0.01
C MET A 589 11.93 9.11 -1.44
N PHE A 590 12.51 9.83 -2.39
CA PHE A 590 12.06 9.86 -3.78
C PHE A 590 12.94 9.06 -4.75
N GLN A 591 13.94 8.33 -4.23
CA GLN A 591 14.89 7.54 -5.03
C GLN A 591 15.61 8.36 -6.11
N LEU A 592 16.03 9.56 -5.73
CA LEU A 592 16.77 10.49 -6.58
C LEU A 592 18.22 10.62 -6.08
N ALA A 593 19.11 11.11 -6.94
CA ALA A 593 20.45 11.51 -6.52
C ALA A 593 20.36 12.78 -5.65
N PRO A 594 21.10 12.87 -4.52
CA PRO A 594 21.11 14.07 -3.68
C PRO A 594 21.46 15.35 -4.43
N GLU A 595 22.36 15.27 -5.40
CA GLU A 595 22.83 16.39 -6.22
C GLU A 595 21.74 16.89 -7.17
N ALA A 596 20.73 16.07 -7.47
CA ALA A 596 19.59 16.46 -8.31
C ALA A 596 18.49 17.19 -7.52
N ILE A 597 18.55 17.19 -6.19
CA ILE A 597 17.56 17.88 -5.36
C ILE A 597 17.96 19.34 -5.21
N SER A 598 17.13 20.23 -5.76
CA SER A 598 17.33 21.66 -5.57
C SER A 598 16.99 22.09 -4.14
N ALA A 599 17.74 23.06 -3.59
CA ALA A 599 17.42 23.76 -2.36
C ALA A 599 16.01 24.36 -2.34
N THR A 600 15.47 24.73 -3.50
CA THR A 600 14.13 25.30 -3.64
C THR A 600 13.06 24.25 -3.99
N ALA A 601 13.44 22.99 -4.18
CA ALA A 601 12.50 21.92 -4.50
C ALA A 601 11.54 21.68 -3.32
N SER A 602 10.24 21.84 -3.58
CA SER A 602 9.19 21.48 -2.62
C SER A 602 9.05 19.96 -2.52
N PHE A 603 8.85 19.46 -1.31
CA PHE A 603 8.54 18.07 -1.03
C PHE A 603 7.36 17.54 -1.86
N PHE A 604 6.33 18.39 -2.06
CA PHE A 604 5.14 18.02 -2.80
C PHE A 604 5.37 17.95 -4.32
N ASP A 605 6.25 18.80 -4.85
CA ASP A 605 6.59 18.81 -6.27
C ASP A 605 7.39 17.55 -6.67
N LEU A 606 8.21 17.04 -5.74
CA LEU A 606 8.89 15.74 -5.87
C LEU A 606 7.94 14.54 -5.75
N GLY A 607 6.64 14.78 -5.55
CA GLY A 607 5.61 13.75 -5.42
C GLY A 607 5.37 13.28 -3.99
N GLY A 608 5.74 14.06 -2.98
CA GLY A 608 5.39 13.81 -1.58
C GLY A 608 3.88 13.81 -1.37
N THR A 609 3.37 12.84 -0.62
CA THR A 609 1.96 12.76 -0.20
C THR A 609 1.80 13.24 1.24
N SER A 610 0.54 13.43 1.69
CA SER A 610 0.26 13.74 3.10
C SER A 610 0.79 12.67 4.07
N LEU A 611 0.85 11.40 3.63
CA LEU A 611 1.42 10.30 4.41
C LEU A 611 2.95 10.33 4.42
N ASP A 612 3.57 10.78 3.33
CA ASP A 612 5.04 10.87 3.26
C ASP A 612 5.57 11.99 4.18
N ILE A 613 4.77 12.99 4.55
CA ILE A 613 5.15 14.05 5.51
C ILE A 613 5.58 13.43 6.85
N LEU A 614 4.93 12.35 7.28
CA LEU A 614 5.18 11.70 8.57
C LEU A 614 6.50 10.93 8.53
N LYS A 615 6.78 10.27 7.40
CA LYS A 615 8.09 9.65 7.13
C LYS A 615 9.19 10.72 7.08
N LEU A 616 8.91 11.85 6.42
CA LEU A 616 9.83 12.98 6.36
C LEU A 616 10.13 13.50 7.77
N LYS A 617 9.11 13.76 8.59
CA LYS A 617 9.27 14.17 9.99
C LYS A 617 10.22 13.22 10.72
N ARG A 618 9.93 11.91 10.69
CA ARG A 618 10.74 10.90 11.37
C ARG A 618 12.19 10.89 10.87
N HIS A 619 12.41 10.96 9.57
CA HIS A 619 13.75 10.99 8.99
C HIS A 619 14.52 12.26 9.37
N VAL A 620 13.85 13.41 9.42
CA VAL A 620 14.43 14.68 9.86
C VAL A 620 14.81 14.61 11.34
N GLU A 621 13.89 14.18 12.21
CA GLU A 621 14.13 14.03 13.65
C GLU A 621 15.32 13.09 13.93
N GLN A 622 15.34 11.92 13.29
CA GLN A 622 16.42 10.94 13.44
C GLN A 622 17.77 11.43 12.90
N ARG A 623 17.78 12.08 11.74
CA ARG A 623 19.04 12.44 11.05
C ARG A 623 19.66 13.70 11.62
N LEU A 624 18.85 14.65 12.07
CA LEU A 624 19.29 15.97 12.52
C LEU A 624 19.20 16.15 14.05
N GLY A 625 18.69 15.15 14.78
CA GLY A 625 18.56 15.22 16.25
C GLY A 625 17.58 16.30 16.70
N VAL A 626 16.58 16.62 15.88
CA VAL A 626 15.51 17.57 16.19
C VAL A 626 14.43 16.85 16.98
N ILE A 627 13.84 17.54 17.97
CA ILE A 627 12.82 17.00 18.86
C ILE A 627 11.48 17.70 18.60
N ASP A 628 10.40 16.89 18.51
CA ASP A 628 9.01 17.35 18.37
C ASP A 628 8.76 18.26 17.15
N LEU A 629 9.27 17.91 15.97
CA LEU A 629 9.11 18.74 14.76
C LEU A 629 7.63 18.87 14.36
N PRO A 630 7.00 20.07 14.43
CA PRO A 630 5.59 20.21 14.10
C PRO A 630 5.32 19.97 12.61
N ILE A 631 4.26 19.23 12.29
CA ILE A 631 3.85 18.99 10.89
C ILE A 631 3.60 20.32 10.15
N VAL A 632 3.04 21.31 10.85
CA VAL A 632 2.80 22.64 10.27
C VAL A 632 4.10 23.32 9.82
N THR A 633 5.22 23.09 10.51
CA THR A 633 6.52 23.62 10.10
C THR A 633 6.93 23.02 8.77
N ILE A 634 6.72 21.72 8.55
CA ILE A 634 6.99 21.07 7.27
C ILE A 634 6.05 21.61 6.19
N LEU A 635 4.75 21.75 6.49
CA LEU A 635 3.76 22.26 5.53
C LEU A 635 3.99 23.71 5.13
N GLN A 636 4.38 24.57 6.07
CA GLN A 636 4.66 25.99 5.81
C GLN A 636 6.01 26.19 5.13
N ASN A 637 6.92 25.24 5.26
CA ASN A 637 8.28 25.32 4.76
C ASN A 637 8.61 24.05 3.94
N PRO A 638 7.88 23.74 2.86
CA PRO A 638 7.96 22.44 2.21
C PRO A 638 9.21 22.25 1.34
N SER A 639 10.02 23.30 1.12
CA SER A 639 11.27 23.19 0.37
C SER A 639 12.46 22.85 1.25
N VAL A 640 13.50 22.26 0.65
CA VAL A 640 14.76 21.93 1.36
C VAL A 640 15.28 23.10 2.17
N ARG A 641 15.42 24.28 1.53
CA ARG A 641 15.92 25.50 2.16
C ARG A 641 14.99 26.02 3.24
N ALA A 642 13.69 26.11 2.95
CA ALA A 642 12.74 26.64 3.90
C ALA A 642 12.66 25.75 5.15
N LEU A 643 12.65 24.42 4.96
CA LEU A 643 12.65 23.47 6.06
C LEU A 643 13.96 23.56 6.84
N ALA A 644 15.12 23.52 6.17
CA ALA A 644 16.42 23.62 6.81
C ALA A 644 16.57 24.89 7.67
N ALA A 645 16.03 26.03 7.21
CA ALA A 645 16.04 27.28 7.96
C ALA A 645 15.26 27.22 9.30
N ARG A 646 14.40 26.21 9.48
CA ARG A 646 13.63 25.97 10.72
C ARG A 646 14.26 24.89 11.62
N LEU A 647 15.32 24.23 11.18
CA LEU A 647 15.92 23.10 11.88
C LEU A 647 17.24 23.52 12.55
N ALA A 648 17.24 23.60 13.87
CA ALA A 648 18.43 23.78 14.69
C ALA A 648 18.72 22.49 15.50
N PRO A 649 19.95 21.95 15.49
CA PRO A 649 20.27 20.72 16.24
C PRO A 649 20.09 20.89 17.74
N GLY A 650 19.40 19.96 18.40
CA GLY A 650 19.25 19.93 19.86
C GLY A 650 18.28 20.96 20.46
N GLU A 651 17.60 21.75 19.63
CA GLU A 651 16.54 22.67 20.06
C GLU A 651 15.16 22.14 19.72
N ARG A 652 14.17 22.43 20.57
CA ARG A 652 12.76 22.28 20.23
C ARG A 652 12.42 23.34 19.19
N VAL A 653 11.88 22.92 18.04
CA VAL A 653 11.38 23.85 17.03
C VAL A 653 10.06 24.43 17.53
N THR A 654 10.09 25.67 18.01
CA THR A 654 8.87 26.37 18.43
C THR A 654 8.12 26.89 17.20
N ALA A 655 6.78 26.82 17.25
CA ALA A 655 5.95 27.53 16.29
C ALA A 655 6.21 29.04 16.45
N GLY A 656 6.38 29.77 15.34
CA GLY A 656 6.46 31.23 15.37
C GLY A 656 5.13 31.87 15.74
N GLU A 657 5.01 33.20 15.57
CA GLU A 657 3.71 33.88 15.67
C GLU A 657 2.69 33.21 14.74
N TYR A 658 1.45 33.02 15.23
CA TYR A 658 0.42 32.31 14.48
C TYR A 658 0.17 32.95 13.12
N ASP A 659 0.30 32.13 12.08
CA ASP A 659 0.02 32.49 10.70
C ASP A 659 -0.92 31.45 10.09
N PRO A 660 -2.17 31.82 9.75
CA PRO A 660 -3.13 30.86 9.22
C PRO A 660 -2.75 30.37 7.83
N VAL A 661 -1.89 31.09 7.09
CA VAL A 661 -1.58 30.80 5.69
C VAL A 661 -0.56 29.67 5.61
N VAL A 662 -0.99 28.55 5.04
CA VAL A 662 -0.14 27.40 4.68
C VAL A 662 0.06 27.41 3.15
N PRO A 663 1.26 27.76 2.66
CA PRO A 663 1.57 27.71 1.23
C PRO A 663 1.67 26.26 0.74
N LEU A 664 0.77 25.85 -0.15
CA LEU A 664 0.78 24.49 -0.71
C LEU A 664 1.34 24.45 -2.14
N GLN A 665 1.20 25.54 -2.89
CA GLN A 665 1.83 25.76 -4.19
C GLN A 665 2.09 27.26 -4.35
N LEU A 666 3.30 27.66 -4.77
CA LEU A 666 3.71 29.07 -4.83
C LEU A 666 3.95 29.58 -6.25
N THR A 667 3.99 28.67 -7.22
CA THR A 667 4.29 28.99 -8.62
C THR A 667 3.06 29.43 -9.40
N GLY A 668 3.29 30.16 -10.50
CA GLY A 668 2.25 30.66 -11.40
C GLY A 668 1.90 32.14 -11.21
N GLY A 669 1.29 32.73 -12.25
CA GLY A 669 1.03 34.17 -12.33
C GLY A 669 -0.45 34.57 -12.23
N LYS A 670 -1.39 33.61 -12.27
CA LYS A 670 -2.81 33.92 -12.12
C LYS A 670 -3.15 34.24 -10.65
N THR A 671 -4.34 34.79 -10.44
CA THR A 671 -4.87 35.12 -9.10
C THR A 671 -4.73 33.94 -8.12
N PRO A 672 -4.08 34.15 -6.97
CA PRO A 672 -3.99 33.16 -5.91
C PRO A 672 -5.34 32.63 -5.46
N LEU A 673 -5.40 31.33 -5.16
CA LEU A 673 -6.56 30.71 -4.54
C LEU A 673 -6.29 30.50 -3.04
N PHE A 674 -7.16 31.06 -2.20
CA PHE A 674 -7.15 30.84 -0.75
C PHE A 674 -8.26 29.86 -0.36
N CYS A 675 -7.90 28.69 0.15
CA CYS A 675 -8.83 27.64 0.57
C CYS A 675 -8.93 27.52 2.09
N VAL A 676 -10.12 27.71 2.63
CA VAL A 676 -10.37 27.63 4.08
C VAL A 676 -10.56 26.19 4.54
N HIS A 677 -9.93 25.84 5.68
CA HIS A 677 -10.06 24.56 6.37
C HIS A 677 -11.52 24.08 6.55
N PRO A 678 -11.76 22.77 6.62
CA PRO A 678 -13.03 22.19 7.07
C PRO A 678 -13.23 22.35 8.59
N GLY A 679 -14.34 21.84 9.14
CA GLY A 679 -14.73 22.04 10.55
C GLY A 679 -13.76 21.47 11.60
N VAL A 680 -12.77 20.70 11.16
CA VAL A 680 -11.69 20.16 12.01
C VAL A 680 -10.41 21.00 12.02
N GLY A 681 -10.38 22.13 11.31
CA GLY A 681 -9.29 23.11 11.38
C GLY A 681 -8.04 22.82 10.53
N GLU A 682 -7.84 21.59 10.07
CA GLU A 682 -6.61 21.15 9.37
C GLU A 682 -6.70 21.24 7.84
N VAL A 683 -5.58 21.46 7.16
CA VAL A 683 -5.52 21.78 5.71
C VAL A 683 -4.97 20.66 4.83
N LEU A 684 -4.59 19.52 5.39
CA LEU A 684 -4.00 18.39 4.65
C LEU A 684 -4.88 17.88 3.49
N VAL A 685 -6.20 18.06 3.60
CA VAL A 685 -7.17 17.71 2.55
C VAL A 685 -6.89 18.43 1.22
N PHE A 686 -6.26 19.61 1.25
CA PHE A 686 -5.96 20.39 0.05
C PHE A 686 -4.63 20.04 -0.61
N VAL A 687 -3.74 19.27 0.04
CA VAL A 687 -2.40 18.97 -0.47
C VAL A 687 -2.47 18.30 -1.85
N ASN A 688 -3.36 17.33 -2.03
CA ASN A 688 -3.49 16.65 -3.31
C ASN A 688 -4.16 17.49 -4.39
N LEU A 689 -5.00 18.46 -4.00
CA LEU A 689 -5.62 19.41 -4.92
C LEU A 689 -4.62 20.47 -5.41
N ALA A 690 -3.80 21.02 -4.49
CA ALA A 690 -2.87 22.10 -4.78
C ALA A 690 -1.81 21.72 -5.84
N LYS A 691 -1.41 20.45 -5.91
CA LYS A 691 -0.43 19.91 -6.86
C LYS A 691 -0.79 20.11 -8.33
N TYR A 692 -2.05 20.31 -8.64
CA TYR A 692 -2.50 20.49 -10.02
C TYR A 692 -2.46 21.96 -10.48
N PHE A 693 -2.19 22.90 -9.57
CA PHE A 693 -2.11 24.34 -9.85
C PHE A 693 -0.66 24.82 -10.02
N VAL A 694 0.32 23.91 -10.07
CA VAL A 694 1.74 24.23 -10.32
C VAL A 694 1.85 25.04 -11.61
N ASN A 695 2.62 26.14 -11.56
CA ASN A 695 2.83 27.15 -12.59
C ASN A 695 1.58 27.86 -13.13
N GLU A 696 0.40 27.53 -12.60
CA GLU A 696 -0.83 28.23 -12.96
C GLU A 696 -1.09 29.39 -12.02
N ARG A 697 -1.22 29.10 -10.72
CA ARG A 697 -1.53 30.08 -9.67
C ARG A 697 -0.99 29.62 -8.31
N PRO A 698 -0.63 30.57 -7.43
CA PRO A 698 -0.39 30.25 -6.04
C PRO A 698 -1.65 29.65 -5.39
N PHE A 699 -1.45 28.61 -4.58
CA PHE A 699 -2.48 27.95 -3.79
C PHE A 699 -2.10 28.01 -2.32
N TYR A 700 -2.94 28.70 -1.55
CA TYR A 700 -2.80 28.86 -0.11
C TYR A 700 -3.96 28.16 0.59
N ALA A 701 -3.68 27.45 1.67
CA ALA A 701 -4.70 26.96 2.58
C ALA A 701 -4.69 27.79 3.87
N LEU A 702 -5.88 28.01 4.46
CA LEU A 702 -6.02 28.69 5.74
C LEU A 702 -6.31 27.64 6.81
N ARG A 703 -5.36 27.45 7.74
CA ARG A 703 -5.43 26.53 8.88
C ARG A 703 -5.95 27.26 10.11
N ALA A 704 -6.64 26.55 11.00
CA ALA A 704 -7.14 27.12 12.25
C ALA A 704 -6.05 27.28 13.33
N ARG A 705 -6.29 28.20 14.28
CA ARG A 705 -5.43 28.46 15.45
C ARG A 705 -5.77 27.50 16.58
N GLY A 706 -4.76 26.93 17.24
CA GLY A 706 -4.94 26.05 18.41
C GLY A 706 -4.34 24.65 18.24
N PHE A 707 -3.55 24.42 17.21
CA PHE A 707 -2.85 23.15 17.02
C PHE A 707 -1.49 23.11 17.72
N ASN A 708 -0.89 24.28 17.95
CA ASN A 708 0.44 24.37 18.53
C ASN A 708 0.37 24.81 19.99
N GLU A 709 1.37 24.41 20.78
CA GLU A 709 1.51 24.82 22.17
C GLU A 709 1.58 26.36 22.28
N GLY A 710 0.76 26.94 23.15
CA GLY A 710 0.67 28.40 23.36
C GLY A 710 -0.36 29.12 22.47
N GLU A 711 -0.94 28.47 21.46
CA GLU A 711 -2.03 29.04 20.67
C GLU A 711 -3.37 28.94 21.41
N THR A 712 -4.17 30.03 21.37
CA THR A 712 -5.55 30.03 21.89
C THR A 712 -6.55 29.82 20.76
N TYR A 713 -7.72 29.25 21.06
CA TYR A 713 -8.79 29.15 20.06
C TYR A 713 -9.36 30.52 19.71
N PHE A 714 -10.07 30.62 18.59
CA PHE A 714 -10.83 31.82 18.24
C PHE A 714 -12.03 31.98 19.18
N SER A 715 -12.27 33.20 19.65
CA SER A 715 -13.36 33.54 20.57
C SER A 715 -14.67 33.88 19.86
N SER A 716 -14.61 34.27 18.58
CA SER A 716 -15.77 34.55 17.75
C SER A 716 -15.53 34.21 16.27
N PHE A 717 -16.62 34.03 15.52
CA PHE A 717 -16.56 33.80 14.07
C PHE A 717 -15.92 35.01 13.36
N ASP A 718 -16.23 36.22 13.81
CA ASP A 718 -15.67 37.47 13.28
C ASP A 718 -14.16 37.58 13.55
N GLU A 719 -13.68 37.18 14.74
CA GLU A 719 -12.24 37.15 15.03
C GLU A 719 -11.50 36.25 14.05
N MET A 720 -12.04 35.05 13.80
CA MET A 720 -11.46 34.10 12.85
C MET A 720 -11.43 34.69 11.43
N VAL A 721 -12.56 35.23 10.95
CA VAL A 721 -12.67 35.83 9.61
C VAL A 721 -11.70 37.00 9.45
N ASN A 722 -11.66 37.93 10.42
CA ASN A 722 -10.76 39.09 10.36
C ASN A 722 -9.29 38.66 10.39
N THR A 723 -8.93 37.67 11.22
CA THR A 723 -7.57 37.10 11.24
C THR A 723 -7.19 36.54 9.88
N TYR A 724 -8.11 35.85 9.20
CA TYR A 724 -7.88 35.30 7.86
C TYR A 724 -7.80 36.38 6.79
N VAL A 725 -8.66 37.41 6.84
CA VAL A 725 -8.61 38.55 5.92
C VAL A 725 -7.28 39.29 6.05
N ASP A 726 -6.85 39.59 7.27
CA ASP A 726 -5.57 40.27 7.52
C ASP A 726 -4.40 39.44 6.97
N ALA A 727 -4.43 38.13 7.18
CA ALA A 727 -3.41 37.23 6.67
C ALA A 727 -3.42 37.14 5.13
N ILE A 728 -4.60 37.10 4.49
CA ILE A 728 -4.75 37.15 3.03
C ILE A 728 -4.17 38.46 2.49
N ARG A 729 -4.56 39.60 3.07
CA ARG A 729 -4.13 40.93 2.60
C ARG A 729 -2.63 41.17 2.75
N LYS A 730 -1.99 40.56 3.76
CA LYS A 730 -0.52 40.56 3.88
C LYS A 730 0.17 39.89 2.68
N ARG A 731 -0.47 38.90 2.02
CA ARG A 731 0.10 38.17 0.86
C ARG A 731 -0.33 38.77 -0.47
N GLN A 732 -1.58 39.18 -0.55
CA GLN A 732 -2.16 39.82 -1.71
C GLN A 732 -2.84 41.11 -1.24
N PRO A 733 -2.18 42.28 -1.34
CA PRO A 733 -2.71 43.53 -0.81
C PRO A 733 -4.02 44.00 -1.46
N HIS A 734 -4.23 43.65 -2.74
CA HIS A 734 -5.38 44.07 -3.55
C HIS A 734 -5.94 42.95 -4.42
N GLY A 735 -7.24 43.03 -4.71
CA GLY A 735 -7.95 42.11 -5.58
C GLY A 735 -7.53 42.19 -7.07
N PRO A 736 -8.03 41.29 -7.92
CA PRO A 736 -9.14 40.38 -7.66
C PRO A 736 -8.75 39.22 -6.73
N TYR A 737 -9.59 38.90 -5.75
CA TYR A 737 -9.41 37.75 -4.86
C TYR A 737 -10.20 36.52 -5.36
N ALA A 738 -9.63 35.34 -5.12
CA ALA A 738 -10.30 34.05 -5.23
C ALA A 738 -10.23 33.32 -3.89
N VAL A 739 -11.38 33.12 -3.26
CA VAL A 739 -11.49 32.47 -1.94
C VAL A 739 -12.48 31.32 -2.04
N ALA A 740 -12.13 30.18 -1.50
CA ALA A 740 -13.03 29.03 -1.42
C ALA A 740 -12.90 28.32 -0.09
N GLY A 741 -13.80 27.41 0.22
CA GLY A 741 -13.64 26.56 1.38
C GLY A 741 -14.37 25.25 1.25
N TYR A 742 -13.83 24.25 1.95
CA TYR A 742 -14.38 22.90 1.99
C TYR A 742 -15.21 22.71 3.24
N SER A 743 -16.42 22.15 3.08
CA SER A 743 -17.34 21.96 4.21
C SER A 743 -17.52 23.28 4.97
N TYR A 744 -17.35 23.30 6.29
CA TYR A 744 -17.34 24.50 7.16
C TYR A 744 -16.66 25.73 6.52
N GLY A 745 -15.54 25.52 5.83
CA GLY A 745 -14.78 26.58 5.17
C GLY A 745 -15.59 27.36 4.12
N GLY A 746 -16.65 26.78 3.54
CA GLY A 746 -17.51 27.48 2.58
C GLY A 746 -18.26 28.68 3.20
N ALA A 747 -18.73 28.54 4.44
CA ALA A 747 -19.33 29.64 5.18
C ALA A 747 -18.29 30.71 5.53
N VAL A 748 -17.09 30.29 5.94
CA VAL A 748 -15.98 31.22 6.24
C VAL A 748 -15.51 31.96 4.99
N ALA A 749 -15.42 31.28 3.84
CA ALA A 749 -15.03 31.89 2.56
C ALA A 749 -16.03 32.96 2.11
N PHE A 750 -17.33 32.73 2.32
CA PHE A 750 -18.37 33.73 2.09
C PHE A 750 -18.17 34.97 2.98
N GLU A 751 -17.90 34.79 4.28
CA GLU A 751 -17.66 35.92 5.20
C GLU A 751 -16.36 36.67 4.90
N ILE A 752 -15.27 35.98 4.55
CA ILE A 752 -14.03 36.60 4.07
C ILE A 752 -14.32 37.48 2.86
N ALA A 753 -15.06 36.96 1.88
CA ALA A 753 -15.41 37.70 0.67
C ALA A 753 -16.24 38.95 1.00
N LYS A 754 -17.21 38.87 1.93
CA LYS A 754 -17.98 40.02 2.39
C LYS A 754 -17.09 41.10 3.00
N VAL A 755 -16.17 40.73 3.89
CA VAL A 755 -15.26 41.69 4.53
C VAL A 755 -14.37 42.36 3.49
N LEU A 756 -13.82 41.59 2.54
CA LEU A 756 -13.01 42.15 1.45
C LEU A 756 -13.83 43.11 0.56
N GLU A 757 -15.03 42.71 0.10
CA GLU A 757 -15.91 43.58 -0.69
C GLU A 757 -16.30 44.86 0.07
N ALA A 758 -16.59 44.76 1.37
CA ALA A 758 -16.91 45.91 2.22
C ALA A 758 -15.71 46.86 2.41
N GLN A 759 -14.48 46.35 2.32
CA GLN A 759 -13.25 47.13 2.29
C GLN A 759 -12.94 47.73 0.91
N GLY A 760 -13.84 47.57 -0.07
CA GLY A 760 -13.70 48.13 -1.43
C GLY A 760 -12.88 47.25 -2.37
N GLU A 761 -12.53 46.03 -1.96
CA GLU A 761 -11.76 45.12 -2.78
C GLU A 761 -12.62 44.34 -3.79
N ARG A 762 -12.00 43.95 -4.90
CA ARG A 762 -12.65 43.09 -5.91
C ARG A 762 -12.52 41.62 -5.50
N VAL A 763 -13.63 40.91 -5.35
CA VAL A 763 -13.67 39.45 -5.16
C VAL A 763 -14.39 38.82 -6.35
N ASP A 764 -13.66 38.09 -7.18
CA ASP A 764 -14.20 37.57 -8.43
C ASP A 764 -14.68 36.13 -8.33
N PHE A 765 -14.10 35.36 -7.41
CA PHE A 765 -14.46 33.97 -7.17
C PHE A 765 -14.66 33.71 -5.67
N VAL A 766 -15.85 33.21 -5.34
CA VAL A 766 -16.20 32.69 -4.02
C VAL A 766 -16.70 31.25 -4.20
N GLY A 767 -15.95 30.29 -3.70
CA GLY A 767 -16.23 28.86 -3.85
C GLY A 767 -16.76 28.20 -2.57
N SER A 768 -17.85 27.45 -2.67
CA SER A 768 -18.28 26.51 -1.60
C SER A 768 -18.14 25.09 -2.10
N PHE A 769 -17.33 24.27 -1.42
CA PHE A 769 -17.22 22.84 -1.71
C PHE A 769 -18.15 22.09 -0.77
N ASN A 770 -19.36 21.83 -1.28
CA ASN A 770 -20.38 20.97 -0.71
C ASN A 770 -20.92 21.39 0.68
N LEU A 771 -21.16 22.68 0.90
CA LEU A 771 -21.77 23.22 2.13
C LEU A 771 -22.91 24.24 1.84
N PRO A 772 -24.06 24.17 2.53
CA PRO A 772 -25.14 25.16 2.46
C PRO A 772 -24.85 26.41 3.32
N PRO A 773 -25.58 27.53 3.13
CA PRO A 773 -25.36 28.76 3.91
C PRO A 773 -25.77 28.62 5.37
N HIS A 774 -26.87 27.90 5.64
CA HIS A 774 -27.37 27.71 6.99
C HIS A 774 -26.74 26.47 7.60
N ILE A 775 -25.70 26.65 8.40
CA ILE A 775 -25.01 25.53 9.07
C ILE A 775 -25.44 25.34 10.53
N LYS A 776 -26.09 26.33 11.14
CA LYS A 776 -26.41 26.35 12.57
C LYS A 776 -27.16 25.09 13.03
N TYR A 777 -28.21 24.69 12.32
CA TYR A 777 -28.99 23.49 12.67
C TYR A 777 -28.08 22.26 12.81
N ARG A 778 -27.09 22.13 11.91
CA ARG A 778 -26.16 21.02 11.92
C ARG A 778 -25.17 21.15 13.06
N MET A 779 -24.67 22.35 13.34
CA MET A 779 -23.76 22.59 14.47
C MET A 779 -24.44 22.35 15.83
N ASP A 780 -25.75 22.58 15.91
CA ASP A 780 -26.58 22.30 17.11
C ASP A 780 -26.81 20.79 17.30
N GLU A 781 -26.83 19.99 16.22
CA GLU A 781 -26.91 18.52 16.29
C GLU A 781 -25.58 17.85 16.71
N LEU A 782 -24.45 18.53 16.55
CA LEU A 782 -23.12 17.98 16.84
C LEU A 782 -22.70 18.32 18.27
N ASP A 783 -22.91 17.41 19.22
CA ASP A 783 -22.35 17.52 20.57
C ASP A 783 -20.88 17.07 20.65
N GLU A 784 -20.25 17.13 21.83
CA GLU A 784 -18.82 16.79 22.00
C GLU A 784 -18.49 15.37 21.54
N VAL A 785 -19.41 14.43 21.78
CA VAL A 785 -19.26 13.03 21.34
C VAL A 785 -19.33 12.94 19.83
N GLU A 786 -20.35 13.55 19.21
CA GLU A 786 -20.50 13.54 17.75
C GLU A 786 -19.32 14.24 17.07
N GLY A 787 -18.80 15.32 17.66
CA GLY A 787 -17.60 16.02 17.20
C GLY A 787 -16.35 15.14 17.22
N ALA A 788 -16.09 14.47 18.36
CA ALA A 788 -14.98 13.54 18.51
C ALA A 788 -15.07 12.36 17.53
N VAL A 789 -16.26 11.78 17.36
CA VAL A 789 -16.52 10.68 16.43
C VAL A 789 -16.30 11.12 14.98
N ASN A 790 -16.80 12.30 14.58
CA ASN A 790 -16.58 12.81 13.22
C ASN A 790 -15.10 13.09 12.95
N LEU A 791 -14.36 13.62 13.93
CA LEU A 791 -12.91 13.80 13.81
C LEU A 791 -12.21 12.45 13.66
N ALA A 792 -12.53 11.47 14.50
CA ALA A 792 -11.98 10.12 14.40
C ALA A 792 -12.26 9.49 13.03
N PHE A 793 -13.47 9.65 12.50
CA PHE A 793 -13.84 9.14 11.18
C PHE A 793 -13.05 9.83 10.06
N PHE A 794 -12.93 11.16 10.12
CA PHE A 794 -12.15 11.93 9.17
C PHE A 794 -10.67 11.53 9.16
N LEU A 795 -10.13 11.19 10.33
CA LEU A 795 -8.76 10.71 10.49
C LEU A 795 -8.60 9.22 10.13
N SER A 796 -9.69 8.53 9.79
CA SER A 796 -9.72 7.09 9.56
C SER A 796 -9.27 6.28 10.78
N LEU A 797 -9.51 6.81 11.98
CA LEU A 797 -9.38 6.08 13.25
C LEU A 797 -10.56 5.15 13.49
N ILE A 798 -11.71 5.49 12.91
CA ILE A 798 -12.92 4.69 12.91
C ILE A 798 -13.52 4.69 11.49
N ASP A 799 -14.37 3.71 11.19
CA ASP A 799 -15.04 3.58 9.91
C ASP A 799 -16.40 4.31 9.85
N LYS A 800 -17.05 4.27 8.69
CA LYS A 800 -18.33 4.95 8.43
C LYS A 800 -19.45 4.37 9.29
N GLN A 801 -19.45 3.07 9.56
CA GLN A 801 -20.46 2.42 10.39
C GLN A 801 -20.27 2.82 11.86
N GLN A 802 -19.04 2.75 12.37
CA GLN A 802 -18.67 3.22 13.70
C GLN A 802 -19.03 4.69 13.90
N SER A 803 -18.83 5.54 12.88
CA SER A 803 -19.23 6.95 12.97
C SER A 803 -20.73 7.15 13.19
N LEU A 804 -21.55 6.17 12.78
CA LEU A 804 -23.01 6.20 12.91
C LEU A 804 -23.49 5.52 14.21
N THR A 805 -22.77 4.50 14.70
CA THR A 805 -23.22 3.65 15.81
C THR A 805 -22.59 4.02 17.16
N LEU A 806 -21.37 4.56 17.18
CA LEU A 806 -20.66 4.92 18.42
C LEU A 806 -21.30 6.10 19.17
N PRO A 807 -21.81 7.18 18.54
CA PRO A 807 -22.29 8.33 19.29
C PRO A 807 -23.33 8.01 20.38
N PRO A 808 -24.42 7.25 20.14
CA PRO A 808 -25.36 6.91 21.22
C PRO A 808 -24.74 6.01 22.30
N GLN A 809 -23.77 5.15 21.95
CA GLN A 809 -23.10 4.26 22.90
C GLN A 809 -22.17 5.04 23.84
N LEU A 810 -21.34 5.91 23.26
CA LEU A 810 -20.41 6.75 24.00
C LEU A 810 -21.16 7.73 24.92
N ARG A 811 -22.27 8.32 24.46
CA ARG A 811 -23.14 9.15 25.31
C ARG A 811 -23.67 8.37 26.52
N ALA A 812 -24.08 7.11 26.33
CA ALA A 812 -24.63 6.28 27.40
C ALA A 812 -23.56 5.80 28.40
N ALA A 813 -22.30 5.69 27.97
CA ALA A 813 -21.18 5.28 28.80
C ALA A 813 -20.56 6.44 29.61
N MET A 814 -20.96 7.68 29.34
CA MET A 814 -20.53 8.83 30.14
C MET A 814 -21.25 8.88 31.49
N PRO A 815 -20.55 9.25 32.59
CA PRO A 815 -19.17 9.74 32.65
C PRO A 815 -18.11 8.66 32.89
N GLU A 816 -18.51 7.38 33.02
CA GLU A 816 -17.62 6.28 33.42
C GLU A 816 -16.52 6.00 32.39
N GLN A 817 -16.76 6.31 31.12
CA GLN A 817 -15.83 6.16 30.04
C GLN A 817 -15.61 7.47 29.29
N ASP A 818 -14.35 7.83 29.10
CA ASP A 818 -13.98 8.99 28.30
C ASP A 818 -14.09 8.67 26.80
N PRO A 819 -14.96 9.36 26.03
CA PRO A 819 -15.16 9.08 24.61
C PRO A 819 -13.88 9.22 23.77
N LEU A 820 -12.99 10.16 24.11
CA LEU A 820 -11.75 10.38 23.37
C LEU A 820 -10.74 9.27 23.66
N ALA A 821 -10.65 8.83 24.91
CA ALA A 821 -9.84 7.68 25.28
C ALA A 821 -10.34 6.41 24.59
N TYR A 822 -11.66 6.19 24.59
CA TYR A 822 -12.27 5.07 23.88
C TYR A 822 -11.89 5.06 22.39
N LEU A 823 -12.07 6.20 21.71
CA LEU A 823 -11.76 6.30 20.28
C LEU A 823 -10.29 6.02 19.99
N ILE A 824 -9.36 6.44 20.86
CA ILE A 824 -7.93 6.16 20.69
C ILE A 824 -7.60 4.70 21.01
N ASP A 825 -8.14 4.13 22.08
CA ASP A 825 -7.89 2.74 22.47
C ASP A 825 -8.43 1.74 21.43
N HIS A 826 -9.44 2.14 20.65
CA HIS A 826 -10.06 1.31 19.61
C HIS A 826 -9.62 1.69 18.19
N ALA A 827 -8.76 2.71 18.03
CA ALA A 827 -8.22 3.09 16.74
C ALA A 827 -7.14 2.08 16.27
N PRO A 828 -6.97 1.88 14.95
CA PRO A 828 -5.90 1.04 14.44
C PRO A 828 -4.52 1.55 14.90
N PRO A 829 -3.70 0.75 15.60
CA PRO A 829 -2.40 1.20 16.11
C PRO A 829 -1.48 1.72 15.00
N GLY A 830 -1.49 1.06 13.84
CA GLY A 830 -0.75 1.50 12.68
C GLY A 830 -1.19 2.88 12.17
N ARG A 831 -2.48 3.22 12.29
CA ARG A 831 -3.01 4.54 11.90
C ARG A 831 -2.67 5.62 12.91
N LEU A 832 -2.70 5.30 14.21
CA LEU A 832 -2.24 6.21 15.26
C LEU A 832 -0.74 6.52 15.10
N ALA A 833 0.08 5.48 14.86
CA ALA A 833 1.50 5.63 14.59
C ALA A 833 1.75 6.41 13.30
N GLU A 834 0.97 6.16 12.25
CA GLU A 834 1.02 6.93 11.01
C GLU A 834 0.74 8.41 11.29
N LEU A 835 -0.34 8.74 12.00
CA LEU A 835 -0.72 10.12 12.30
C LEU A 835 0.13 10.80 13.39
N ASP A 836 1.11 10.09 13.99
CA ASP A 836 1.84 10.53 15.19
C ASP A 836 0.87 11.03 16.28
N LEU A 837 -0.22 10.28 16.49
CA LEU A 837 -1.36 10.69 17.30
C LEU A 837 -1.47 9.84 18.56
N ASP A 838 -1.36 10.47 19.71
CA ASP A 838 -1.69 9.89 21.01
C ASP A 838 -2.97 10.52 21.57
N LEU A 839 -3.40 10.05 22.74
CA LEU A 839 -4.58 10.58 23.40
C LEU A 839 -4.48 12.08 23.72
N ALA A 840 -3.29 12.57 24.09
CA ALA A 840 -3.11 13.98 24.43
C ALA A 840 -3.26 14.87 23.19
N LYS A 841 -2.61 14.49 22.08
CA LYS A 841 -2.72 15.17 20.78
C LYS A 841 -4.13 15.09 20.21
N PHE A 842 -4.78 13.93 20.33
CA PHE A 842 -6.17 13.78 19.89
C PHE A 842 -7.14 14.62 20.71
N ARG A 843 -6.95 14.72 22.03
CA ARG A 843 -7.72 15.64 22.88
C ARG A 843 -7.55 17.09 22.47
N ALA A 844 -6.32 17.53 22.21
CA ALA A 844 -6.05 18.89 21.75
C ALA A 844 -6.79 19.18 20.43
N TRP A 845 -6.72 18.26 19.46
CA TRP A 845 -7.39 18.41 18.19
C TRP A 845 -8.93 18.37 18.32
N ALA A 846 -9.47 17.45 19.11
CA ALA A 846 -10.89 17.40 19.39
C ALA A 846 -11.38 18.68 20.07
N GLY A 847 -10.59 19.25 21.00
CA GLY A 847 -10.87 20.55 21.63
C GLY A 847 -10.93 21.69 20.62
N LEU A 848 -10.00 21.73 19.67
CA LEU A 848 -10.03 22.71 18.56
C LEU A 848 -11.26 22.52 17.67
N ALA A 849 -11.55 21.29 17.24
CA ALA A 849 -12.74 21.00 16.43
C ALA A 849 -14.02 21.41 17.16
N GLN A 850 -14.10 21.17 18.48
CA GLN A 850 -15.22 21.57 19.32
C GLN A 850 -15.35 23.09 19.45
N SER A 851 -14.23 23.81 19.53
CA SER A 851 -14.23 25.26 19.49
C SER A 851 -14.80 25.79 18.18
N LEU A 852 -14.38 25.25 17.03
CA LEU A 852 -14.90 25.63 15.71
C LEU A 852 -16.39 25.31 15.55
N LEU A 853 -16.84 24.16 16.06
CA LEU A 853 -18.26 23.80 16.15
C LEU A 853 -19.05 24.84 16.96
N THR A 854 -18.51 25.26 18.10
CA THR A 854 -19.12 26.28 18.96
C THR A 854 -19.27 27.62 18.23
N LEU A 855 -18.25 28.05 17.47
CA LEU A 855 -18.35 29.23 16.61
C LEU A 855 -19.45 29.05 15.56
N GLY A 856 -19.56 27.87 14.95
CA GLY A 856 -20.59 27.53 13.98
C GLY A 856 -22.02 27.62 14.54
N ARG A 857 -22.25 27.33 15.83
CA ARG A 857 -23.57 27.48 16.47
C ARG A 857 -24.01 28.94 16.61
N SER A 858 -23.04 29.85 16.70
CA SER A 858 -23.28 31.29 16.73
C SER A 858 -23.43 31.91 15.34
N TYR A 859 -23.04 31.18 14.29
CA TYR A 859 -23.07 31.68 12.92
C TYR A 859 -24.49 31.72 12.33
N ALA A 860 -24.86 32.87 11.79
CA ALA A 860 -26.04 33.05 10.97
C ALA A 860 -25.64 33.83 9.71
N PRO A 861 -25.83 33.26 8.49
CA PRO A 861 -25.48 33.97 7.27
C PRO A 861 -26.30 35.25 7.16
N SER A 862 -25.65 36.33 6.76
CA SER A 862 -26.27 37.64 6.59
C SER A 862 -25.50 38.46 5.55
N GLY A 863 -26.07 39.56 5.06
CA GLY A 863 -25.46 40.36 4.01
C GLY A 863 -25.42 39.62 2.68
N SER A 864 -24.56 40.07 1.76
CA SER A 864 -24.43 39.40 0.46
C SER A 864 -23.02 39.54 -0.13
N VAL A 865 -22.67 38.62 -1.02
CA VAL A 865 -21.54 38.75 -1.96
C VAL A 865 -22.06 38.91 -3.39
N ARG A 866 -21.20 39.18 -4.36
CA ARG A 866 -21.63 39.29 -5.78
C ARG A 866 -22.30 38.01 -6.27
N ALA A 867 -21.57 36.89 -6.27
CA ALA A 867 -22.04 35.57 -6.71
C ALA A 867 -21.09 34.49 -6.15
N MET A 868 -21.56 33.25 -6.12
CA MET A 868 -20.79 32.08 -5.67
C MET A 868 -20.80 30.95 -6.70
N SER A 869 -19.76 30.12 -6.64
CA SER A 869 -19.69 28.82 -7.32
C SER A 869 -19.79 27.70 -6.27
N ILE A 870 -20.86 26.93 -6.33
CA ILE A 870 -21.17 25.86 -5.40
C ILE A 870 -20.91 24.53 -6.08
N PHE A 871 -19.89 23.82 -5.61
CA PHE A 871 -19.54 22.49 -6.08
C PHE A 871 -20.22 21.46 -5.19
N TYR A 872 -21.11 20.64 -5.74
CA TYR A 872 -21.94 19.73 -4.95
C TYR A 872 -21.69 18.26 -5.28
N ALA A 873 -21.53 17.49 -4.22
CA ALA A 873 -21.25 16.05 -4.22
C ALA A 873 -22.38 15.33 -3.48
N ILE A 874 -22.31 13.99 -3.38
CA ILE A 874 -23.29 13.23 -2.58
C ILE A 874 -23.17 13.69 -1.11
N PRO A 875 -24.28 14.12 -0.47
CA PRO A 875 -24.26 14.61 0.92
C PRO A 875 -24.06 13.48 1.92
N LEU A 876 -23.86 13.83 3.20
CA LEU A 876 -23.82 12.86 4.30
C LEU A 876 -25.16 12.16 4.53
N ARG A 877 -26.26 12.86 4.29
CA ARG A 877 -27.63 12.38 4.51
C ARG A 877 -28.53 12.91 3.39
N GLY A 878 -29.48 12.08 2.98
CA GLY A 878 -30.43 12.42 1.92
C GLY A 878 -29.85 12.19 0.51
N THR A 879 -30.60 12.64 -0.48
CA THR A 879 -30.22 12.50 -1.90
C THR A 879 -29.44 13.71 -2.38
N LYS A 880 -28.64 13.53 -3.43
CA LYS A 880 -27.90 14.63 -4.08
C LYS A 880 -28.86 15.72 -4.61
N ASP A 881 -30.03 15.31 -5.09
CA ASP A 881 -31.07 16.22 -5.59
C ASP A 881 -31.73 17.03 -4.46
N ASP A 882 -32.05 16.40 -3.34
CA ASP A 882 -32.58 17.12 -2.17
C ASP A 882 -31.55 18.10 -1.62
N TRP A 883 -30.29 17.67 -1.52
CA TRP A 883 -29.19 18.50 -1.06
C TRP A 883 -29.00 19.74 -1.94
N LEU A 884 -29.01 19.56 -3.26
CA LEU A 884 -28.95 20.68 -4.19
C LEU A 884 -30.15 21.62 -4.02
N ASN A 885 -31.37 21.10 -4.10
CA ASN A 885 -32.56 21.92 -4.28
C ASN A 885 -33.12 22.51 -2.98
N LYS A 886 -32.91 21.85 -1.83
CA LYS A 886 -33.47 22.28 -0.55
C LYS A 886 -32.44 22.97 0.35
N GLU A 887 -31.16 22.60 0.23
CA GLU A 887 -30.11 23.11 1.11
C GLU A 887 -29.18 24.09 0.38
N LEU A 888 -28.52 23.66 -0.70
CA LEU A 888 -27.48 24.46 -1.37
C LEU A 888 -28.04 25.64 -2.16
N ARG A 889 -29.21 25.51 -2.80
CA ARG A 889 -29.85 26.62 -3.54
C ARG A 889 -30.20 27.82 -2.66
N ARG A 890 -30.22 27.66 -1.34
CA ARG A 890 -30.42 28.76 -0.40
C ARG A 890 -29.29 29.79 -0.42
N TRP A 891 -28.14 29.48 -1.03
CA TRP A 891 -27.11 30.49 -1.30
C TRP A 891 -27.63 31.66 -2.17
N ASP A 892 -28.66 31.43 -2.99
CA ASP A 892 -29.29 32.49 -3.80
C ASP A 892 -29.86 33.64 -2.95
N GLU A 893 -30.21 33.38 -1.67
CA GLU A 893 -30.68 34.39 -0.71
C GLU A 893 -29.58 35.40 -0.32
N PHE A 894 -28.31 35.05 -0.51
CA PHE A 894 -27.14 35.80 -0.01
C PHE A 894 -26.24 36.31 -1.14
N THR A 895 -26.73 36.33 -2.38
CA THR A 895 -25.95 36.77 -3.55
C THR A 895 -26.70 37.78 -4.39
N ARG A 896 -25.96 38.75 -4.95
CA ARG A 896 -26.53 39.83 -5.78
C ARG A 896 -26.65 39.49 -7.26
N ALA A 897 -25.99 38.42 -7.70
CA ALA A 897 -26.02 37.89 -9.06
C ALA A 897 -26.16 36.35 -9.00
N PRO A 898 -26.60 35.71 -10.11
CA PRO A 898 -26.89 34.28 -10.12
C PRO A 898 -25.70 33.41 -9.72
N ASN A 899 -25.95 32.44 -8.85
CA ASN A 899 -24.97 31.42 -8.48
C ASN A 899 -24.80 30.36 -9.55
N ARG A 900 -23.69 29.63 -9.47
CA ARG A 900 -23.45 28.42 -10.26
C ARG A 900 -23.45 27.21 -9.36
N TYR A 901 -24.20 26.19 -9.75
CA TYR A 901 -24.24 24.89 -9.08
C TYR A 901 -23.61 23.86 -10.00
N ILE A 902 -22.50 23.29 -9.55
CA ILE A 902 -21.62 22.46 -10.39
C ILE A 902 -21.56 21.06 -9.77
N ASP A 903 -22.06 20.08 -10.52
CA ASP A 903 -22.01 18.67 -10.11
C ASP A 903 -20.57 18.18 -10.12
N VAL A 904 -20.14 17.57 -9.02
CA VAL A 904 -18.85 16.88 -8.93
C VAL A 904 -19.03 15.45 -8.43
N ALA A 905 -18.11 14.57 -8.84
CA ALA A 905 -18.06 13.18 -8.42
C ALA A 905 -17.69 13.03 -6.93
N GLY A 906 -18.08 11.91 -6.33
CA GLY A 906 -17.77 11.55 -4.95
C GLY A 906 -18.84 11.93 -3.91
N GLU A 907 -18.52 11.62 -2.66
CA GLU A 907 -19.27 11.97 -1.45
C GLU A 907 -18.64 13.18 -0.75
N HIS A 908 -19.35 13.76 0.22
CA HIS A 908 -18.86 14.90 1.01
C HIS A 908 -17.43 14.69 1.50
N TYR A 909 -17.09 13.52 2.06
CA TYR A 909 -15.75 13.23 2.58
C TYR A 909 -14.75 12.71 1.53
N THR A 910 -15.21 12.26 0.36
CA THR A 910 -14.34 11.62 -0.64
C THR A 910 -14.07 12.50 -1.86
N LEU A 911 -14.77 13.63 -2.04
CA LEU A 911 -14.60 14.50 -3.21
C LEU A 911 -13.18 15.10 -3.34
N MET A 912 -12.49 15.29 -2.22
CA MET A 912 -11.07 15.71 -2.17
C MET A 912 -10.10 14.52 -2.06
N GLY A 913 -10.64 13.30 -2.01
CA GLY A 913 -9.88 12.07 -1.93
C GLY A 913 -9.21 11.71 -3.27
N PRO A 914 -8.24 10.78 -3.25
CA PRO A 914 -7.43 10.43 -4.42
C PRO A 914 -8.24 10.02 -5.66
N ALA A 915 -9.39 9.37 -5.47
CA ALA A 915 -10.26 8.90 -6.55
C ALA A 915 -10.93 10.04 -7.34
N HIS A 916 -11.21 11.19 -6.68
CA HIS A 916 -12.01 12.26 -7.27
C HIS A 916 -11.25 13.57 -7.44
N VAL A 917 -10.14 13.76 -6.73
CA VAL A 917 -9.39 15.04 -6.69
C VAL A 917 -8.93 15.50 -8.08
N ALA A 918 -8.52 14.59 -8.97
CA ALA A 918 -8.10 14.94 -10.33
C ALA A 918 -9.28 15.48 -11.16
N THR A 919 -10.42 14.77 -11.15
CA THR A 919 -11.64 15.20 -11.83
C THR A 919 -12.21 16.49 -11.22
N PHE A 920 -12.21 16.58 -9.89
CA PHE A 920 -12.68 17.76 -9.16
C PHE A 920 -11.83 18.98 -9.49
N GLN A 921 -10.51 18.81 -9.56
CA GLN A 921 -9.60 19.87 -9.95
C GLN A 921 -9.89 20.41 -11.34
N ALA A 922 -10.09 19.54 -12.34
CA ALA A 922 -10.36 19.99 -13.70
C ALA A 922 -11.61 20.89 -13.76
N VAL A 923 -12.66 20.49 -13.03
CA VAL A 923 -13.91 21.25 -12.89
C VAL A 923 -13.69 22.58 -12.16
N LEU A 924 -12.95 22.57 -11.04
CA LEU A 924 -12.61 23.77 -10.28
C LEU A 924 -11.79 24.76 -11.12
N ARG A 925 -10.81 24.28 -11.89
CA ARG A 925 -9.97 25.11 -12.76
C ARG A 925 -10.79 25.79 -13.85
N ALA A 926 -11.65 25.05 -14.54
CA ALA A 926 -12.51 25.61 -15.58
C ALA A 926 -13.41 26.72 -15.03
N GLU A 927 -13.94 26.53 -13.81
CA GLU A 927 -14.76 27.54 -13.16
C GLU A 927 -13.96 28.76 -12.68
N LEU A 928 -12.74 28.56 -12.15
CA LEU A 928 -11.82 29.64 -11.80
C LEU A 928 -11.47 30.49 -13.02
N ASP A 929 -11.14 29.87 -14.15
CA ASP A 929 -10.82 30.56 -15.40
C ASP A 929 -12.01 31.36 -15.92
N ARG A 930 -13.24 30.82 -15.82
CA ARG A 930 -14.47 31.56 -16.15
C ARG A 930 -14.68 32.77 -15.23
N ALA A 931 -14.49 32.59 -13.93
CA ALA A 931 -14.78 33.63 -12.92
C ALA A 931 -13.74 34.76 -12.93
N LEU A 932 -12.47 34.42 -13.14
CA LEU A 932 -11.33 35.35 -13.06
C LEU A 932 -10.88 35.86 -14.43
N GLY A 933 -11.22 35.17 -15.52
CA GLY A 933 -10.87 35.51 -16.90
C GLY A 933 -11.60 36.73 -17.48
N GLY A 934 -11.99 37.69 -16.64
CA GLY A 934 -12.68 38.92 -17.03
C GLY A 934 -11.78 39.97 -17.68
N LYS A 935 -11.09 39.60 -18.78
CA LYS A 935 -10.96 40.30 -20.06
C LYS A 935 -10.01 39.54 -20.98
#